data_AF-A0A5E4IKV8-F1
#
_entry.id   AF-A0A5E4IKV8-F1
#
_cell.length_a   1.000
_cell.length_b   1.000
_cell.length_c   1.000
_cell.angle_alpha   90.00
_cell.angle_beta   90.00
_cell.angle_gamma   90.00
#
_symmetry.space_group_name_H-M   'P 1'
#
loop_
_entity.id
_entity.type
_entity.pdbx_description
1 polymer ?
#
loop_
_entity_poly.entity_id
_entity_poly.type
_entity_poly.pdbx_seq_one_letter_code
_entity_poly.pdbx_strand_id
1 'polypeptide(L)'
;MALNENNSLYLETRKENEERKAAEDALRISEDKYRAIFENTGTVMLIVEEDTTISLANEEFEKLTGYTKEETEGKKSWTEFVVKDDLEKMKSQHILRRQNPDAAFKIYEFQLMNKNGQIKDILLNIDLISGTRKSIASLMDISERKRAEERLTSLLRFHNEMLDTAAIWIDMFDAEGRTTFWNLAAERISGYSRDEVLGHARIWGWLYPDSEYRSRMIDTVKCMLIKNERLENYETVIRRKDGEERIIRWHSNNFVDKEGKIVGGIGIGDDITEIKRSSEALKDSERRLTDIIDFLPDATFVIDRDGKVISWNRAIEAMTGVEARDILGKGDYEYAVPFYGIRKPILIDLVLKSDEEIERDYFNIERIGGILVGEAYMPNLEGGEAYLLGTAAALYDYRGNIVGAIESIRNITERRRAEEALRKAHDELERRVKERTAELESRNAEMERFVYTVSHELRSPLISVGGVLGFLKKDLETGDVDEAGNDFRLIGSAVARMDKLLGETLELSRIGRVANPTENVPFGEIVDEALAQTVERIHSNNVEISVGEDWPVVHADRMRLVEVLVNLIENSVKYMGNQPQPRIEIGHKLEGSRPVFFVRDNGIGIDPSQYDKVFELFYKVGRTTEGTGAGLAIVKRIIEVHGGRIWIESELGKGCIICFTLL
;
A
#
# COMPACT_ATOMS: atom_id res chain seq x y z
N MET A 1 51.51 144.79 -50.99
CA MET A 1 50.57 143.77 -51.51
C MET A 1 51.00 142.33 -51.23
N ALA A 2 52.28 142.01 -50.98
CA ALA A 2 52.71 140.65 -50.62
C ALA A 2 52.39 140.18 -49.18
N LEU A 3 51.81 141.02 -48.32
CA LEU A 3 51.49 140.67 -46.92
C LEU A 3 50.06 140.14 -46.70
N ASN A 4 49.16 140.29 -47.69
CA ASN A 4 47.74 139.93 -47.55
C ASN A 4 47.39 138.52 -48.10
N GLU A 5 48.13 138.01 -49.08
CA GLU A 5 47.91 136.65 -49.59
C GLU A 5 48.40 135.57 -48.60
N ASN A 6 49.44 135.86 -47.82
CA ASN A 6 50.01 134.90 -46.86
C ASN A 6 49.10 134.67 -45.63
N ASN A 7 48.24 135.64 -45.29
CA ASN A 7 47.34 135.56 -44.13
C ASN A 7 46.03 134.82 -44.44
N SER A 8 45.57 134.87 -45.71
CA SER A 8 44.39 134.11 -46.16
C SER A 8 44.68 132.61 -46.26
N LEU A 9 45.86 132.24 -46.78
CA LEU A 9 46.29 130.84 -46.86
C LEU A 9 46.47 130.22 -45.45
N TYR A 10 46.96 131.00 -44.48
CA TYR A 10 47.16 130.54 -43.11
C TYR A 10 45.86 130.26 -42.34
N LEU A 11 44.79 131.02 -42.60
CA LEU A 11 43.48 130.82 -41.98
C LEU A 11 42.71 129.62 -42.58
N GLU A 12 42.87 129.37 -43.87
CA GLU A 12 42.22 128.25 -44.57
C GLU A 12 42.83 126.90 -44.16
N THR A 13 44.16 126.80 -44.10
CA THR A 13 44.87 125.58 -43.63
C THR A 13 44.61 125.29 -42.15
N ARG A 14 44.31 126.32 -41.33
CA ARG A 14 44.00 126.14 -39.91
C ARG A 14 42.59 125.59 -39.69
N LYS A 15 41.61 126.07 -40.46
CA LYS A 15 40.24 125.57 -40.41
C LYS A 15 40.15 124.13 -40.92
N GLU A 16 40.87 123.80 -42.00
CA GLU A 16 40.97 122.44 -42.53
C GLU A 16 41.62 121.47 -41.53
N ASN A 17 42.64 121.90 -40.78
CA ASN A 17 43.24 121.09 -39.71
C ASN A 17 42.32 120.92 -38.47
N GLU A 18 41.52 121.92 -38.11
CA GLU A 18 40.56 121.82 -37.00
C GLU A 18 39.38 120.89 -37.36
N GLU A 19 38.85 120.95 -38.59
CA GLU A 19 37.81 120.03 -39.09
C GLU A 19 38.33 118.60 -39.23
N ARG A 20 39.55 118.40 -39.72
CA ARG A 20 40.19 117.07 -39.80
C ARG A 20 40.35 116.45 -38.41
N LYS A 21 40.76 117.25 -37.42
CA LYS A 21 40.97 116.78 -36.05
C LYS A 21 39.66 116.40 -35.35
N ALA A 22 38.58 117.16 -35.56
CA ALA A 22 37.26 116.82 -35.03
C ALA A 22 36.69 115.54 -35.66
N ALA A 23 36.93 115.31 -36.96
CA ALA A 23 36.55 114.06 -37.63
C ALA A 23 37.39 112.87 -37.15
N GLU A 24 38.70 113.04 -36.98
CA GLU A 24 39.61 112.03 -36.41
C GLU A 24 39.19 111.66 -34.97
N ASP A 25 38.84 112.64 -34.13
CA ASP A 25 38.39 112.41 -32.75
C ASP A 25 37.02 111.72 -32.69
N ALA A 26 36.06 112.11 -33.54
CA ALA A 26 34.75 111.45 -33.61
C ALA A 26 34.84 110.00 -34.10
N LEU A 27 35.71 109.74 -35.08
CA LEU A 27 36.00 108.39 -35.57
C LEU A 27 36.61 107.53 -34.46
N ARG A 28 37.63 108.05 -33.76
CA ARG A 28 38.27 107.37 -32.63
C ARG A 28 37.28 107.02 -31.52
N ILE A 29 36.40 107.95 -31.12
CA ILE A 29 35.37 107.70 -30.09
C ILE A 29 34.39 106.61 -30.54
N SER A 30 33.98 106.61 -31.80
CA SER A 30 33.08 105.58 -32.34
C SER A 30 33.76 104.21 -32.41
N GLU A 31 35.03 104.16 -32.81
CA GLU A 31 35.84 102.94 -32.84
C GLU A 31 36.06 102.36 -31.43
N ASP A 32 36.40 103.21 -30.46
CA ASP A 32 36.57 102.80 -29.06
C ASP A 32 35.26 102.26 -28.49
N LYS A 33 34.12 102.88 -28.82
CA LYS A 33 32.78 102.40 -28.41
C LYS A 33 32.44 101.05 -29.05
N TYR A 34 32.70 100.87 -30.34
CA TYR A 34 32.47 99.61 -31.03
C TYR A 34 33.34 98.48 -30.46
N ARG A 35 34.63 98.77 -30.24
CA ARG A 35 35.57 97.83 -29.63
C ARG A 35 35.13 97.44 -28.22
N ALA A 36 34.72 98.40 -27.39
CA ALA A 36 34.23 98.11 -26.04
C ALA A 36 32.97 97.24 -26.03
N ILE A 37 32.04 97.43 -26.96
CA ILE A 37 30.84 96.58 -27.07
C ILE A 37 31.25 95.17 -27.48
N PHE A 38 32.05 95.02 -28.55
CA PHE A 38 32.48 93.74 -29.08
C PHE A 38 33.26 92.90 -28.04
N GLU A 39 34.13 93.55 -27.26
CA GLU A 39 34.92 92.88 -26.21
C GLU A 39 34.09 92.50 -24.98
N ASN A 40 33.15 93.36 -24.54
CA ASN A 40 32.45 93.16 -23.27
C ASN A 40 31.05 92.54 -23.40
N THR A 41 30.69 91.94 -24.54
CA THR A 41 29.37 91.28 -24.69
C THR A 41 29.18 90.05 -23.81
N GLY A 42 30.28 89.44 -23.31
CA GLY A 42 30.25 88.17 -22.57
C GLY A 42 29.84 86.97 -23.42
N THR A 43 29.60 87.15 -24.73
CA THR A 43 29.37 86.08 -25.70
C THR A 43 30.60 85.96 -26.58
N VAL A 44 30.98 84.75 -26.97
CA VAL A 44 32.09 84.56 -27.90
C VAL A 44 31.73 85.16 -29.25
N MET A 45 32.49 86.14 -29.73
CA MET A 45 32.25 86.81 -31.01
C MET A 45 33.51 86.88 -31.87
N LEU A 46 33.34 86.70 -33.17
CA LEU A 46 34.38 86.94 -34.16
C LEU A 46 33.83 87.59 -35.43
N ILE A 47 34.69 88.33 -36.11
CA ILE A 47 34.44 88.90 -37.43
C ILE A 47 35.32 88.17 -38.43
N VAL A 48 34.71 87.71 -39.51
CA VAL A 48 35.34 86.87 -40.52
C VAL A 48 35.32 87.59 -41.86
N GLU A 49 36.45 87.58 -42.55
CA GLU A 49 36.62 88.12 -43.89
C GLU A 49 35.94 87.25 -44.97
N GLU A 50 35.87 87.76 -46.20
CA GLU A 50 35.35 87.01 -47.35
C GLU A 50 36.11 85.70 -47.58
N ASP A 51 37.44 85.74 -47.43
CA ASP A 51 38.37 84.63 -47.65
C ASP A 51 38.44 83.62 -46.50
N THR A 52 37.54 83.73 -45.50
CA THR A 52 37.47 82.92 -44.27
C THR A 52 38.46 83.28 -43.15
N THR A 53 39.31 84.28 -43.35
CA THR A 53 40.26 84.73 -42.33
C THR A 53 39.52 85.40 -41.17
N ILE A 54 39.94 85.13 -39.93
CA ILE A 54 39.41 85.81 -38.74
C ILE A 54 40.00 87.22 -38.69
N SER A 55 39.18 88.25 -38.88
CA SER A 55 39.60 89.65 -38.83
C SER A 55 39.74 90.17 -37.40
N LEU A 56 38.76 89.85 -36.54
CA LEU A 56 38.70 90.31 -35.16
C LEU A 56 38.06 89.22 -34.32
N ALA A 57 38.56 89.00 -33.11
CA ALA A 57 38.01 88.05 -32.15
C ALA A 57 38.02 88.69 -30.76
N ASN A 58 36.94 88.52 -30.00
CA ASN A 58 36.89 89.06 -28.64
C ASN A 58 37.59 88.16 -27.62
N GLU A 59 37.80 88.64 -26.40
CA GLU A 59 38.49 87.89 -25.34
C GLU A 59 37.82 86.53 -25.04
N GLU A 60 36.50 86.45 -25.17
CA GLU A 60 35.76 85.20 -24.97
C GLU A 60 36.10 84.14 -26.04
N PHE A 61 36.45 84.54 -27.25
CA PHE A 61 36.94 83.61 -28.28
C PHE A 61 38.30 83.00 -27.91
N GLU A 62 39.18 83.78 -27.31
CA GLU A 62 40.46 83.27 -26.79
C GLU A 62 40.21 82.24 -25.68
N LYS A 63 39.28 82.53 -24.76
CA LYS A 63 38.90 81.60 -23.69
C LYS A 63 38.28 80.31 -24.22
N LEU A 64 37.44 80.39 -25.26
CA LEU A 64 36.81 79.22 -25.86
C LEU A 64 37.81 78.33 -26.61
N THR A 65 38.69 78.94 -27.41
CA THR A 65 39.58 78.23 -28.35
C THR A 65 40.98 77.96 -27.80
N GLY A 66 41.42 78.72 -26.80
CA GLY A 66 42.77 78.66 -26.22
C GLY A 66 43.87 79.30 -27.09
N TYR A 67 43.51 79.93 -28.21
CA TYR A 67 44.44 80.69 -29.05
C TYR A 67 44.34 82.18 -28.74
N THR A 68 45.47 82.90 -28.72
CA THR A 68 45.44 84.35 -28.48
C THR A 68 45.00 85.11 -29.73
N LYS A 69 44.56 86.35 -29.58
CA LYS A 69 44.20 87.27 -30.68
C LYS A 69 45.35 87.44 -31.63
N GLU A 70 46.59 87.56 -31.14
CA GLU A 70 47.77 87.68 -32.01
C GLU A 70 48.05 86.41 -32.81
N GLU A 71 47.61 85.24 -32.34
CA GLU A 71 47.73 83.97 -33.07
C GLU A 71 46.60 83.77 -34.10
N THR A 72 45.47 84.46 -33.93
CA THR A 72 44.22 84.20 -34.69
C THR A 72 43.88 85.31 -35.68
N GLU A 73 43.90 86.57 -35.24
CA GLU A 73 43.52 87.73 -36.05
C GLU A 73 44.49 87.92 -37.23
N GLY A 74 43.94 87.94 -38.44
CA GLY A 74 44.68 88.11 -39.70
C GLY A 74 45.59 86.94 -40.09
N LYS A 75 45.65 85.86 -39.30
CA LYS A 75 46.57 84.73 -39.51
C LYS A 75 45.89 83.38 -39.68
N LYS A 76 44.70 83.20 -39.08
CA LYS A 76 43.99 81.92 -39.09
C LYS A 76 42.62 82.02 -39.75
N SER A 77 42.22 80.95 -40.40
CA SER A 77 40.87 80.78 -40.94
C SER A 77 39.98 80.13 -39.90
N TRP A 78 38.69 80.51 -39.84
CA TRP A 78 37.71 79.80 -39.00
C TRP A 78 37.61 78.31 -39.34
N THR A 79 37.95 77.93 -40.58
CA THR A 79 37.95 76.54 -41.04
C THR A 79 38.92 75.63 -40.27
N GLU A 80 39.97 76.20 -39.66
CA GLU A 80 40.95 75.45 -38.85
C GLU A 80 40.39 75.00 -37.50
N PHE A 81 39.32 75.64 -37.03
CA PHE A 81 38.71 75.37 -35.73
C PHE A 81 37.51 74.42 -35.83
N VAL A 82 37.08 74.06 -37.04
CA VAL A 82 35.88 73.23 -37.26
C VAL A 82 36.30 71.77 -37.50
N VAL A 83 35.62 70.83 -36.85
CA VAL A 83 35.82 69.39 -37.09
C VAL A 83 35.44 69.04 -38.54
N LYS A 84 36.18 68.11 -39.15
CA LYS A 84 36.06 67.76 -40.58
C LYS A 84 34.63 67.49 -41.06
N ASP A 85 33.82 66.84 -40.23
CA ASP A 85 32.45 66.44 -40.59
C ASP A 85 31.51 67.65 -40.80
N ASP A 86 31.73 68.74 -40.04
CA ASP A 86 30.94 69.96 -40.16
C ASP A 86 31.52 70.97 -41.16
N LEU A 87 32.80 70.82 -41.51
CA LEU A 87 33.55 71.81 -42.28
C LEU A 87 32.93 72.09 -43.67
N GLU A 88 32.57 71.05 -44.42
CA GLU A 88 32.04 71.19 -45.78
C GLU A 88 30.64 71.83 -45.79
N LYS A 89 29.82 71.49 -44.79
CA LYS A 89 28.51 72.11 -44.56
C LYS A 89 28.69 73.59 -44.25
N MET A 90 29.62 73.94 -43.37
CA MET A 90 29.87 75.33 -42.99
C MET A 90 30.44 76.17 -44.13
N LYS A 91 31.35 75.63 -44.95
CA LYS A 91 31.88 76.33 -46.14
C LYS A 91 30.77 76.62 -47.15
N SER A 92 29.89 75.65 -47.38
CA SER A 92 28.73 75.80 -48.27
C SER A 92 27.82 76.94 -47.80
N GLN A 93 27.55 77.03 -46.49
CA GLN A 93 26.77 78.12 -45.90
C GLN A 93 27.50 79.48 -45.95
N HIS A 94 28.83 79.50 -45.77
CA HIS A 94 29.65 80.71 -45.90
C HIS A 94 29.61 81.30 -47.32
N ILE A 95 29.66 80.44 -48.34
CA ILE A 95 29.52 80.84 -49.76
C ILE A 95 28.08 81.31 -50.03
N LEU A 96 27.09 80.52 -49.62
CA LEU A 96 25.68 80.81 -49.86
C LEU A 96 25.28 82.16 -49.26
N ARG A 97 25.75 82.49 -48.05
CA ARG A 97 25.43 83.77 -47.37
C ARG A 97 25.86 85.00 -48.18
N ARG A 98 26.90 84.88 -49.02
CA ARG A 98 27.40 85.98 -49.86
C ARG A 98 26.71 86.07 -51.22
N GLN A 99 26.14 84.96 -51.69
CA GLN A 99 25.40 84.92 -52.95
C GLN A 99 23.92 85.25 -52.75
N ASN A 100 23.33 84.73 -51.68
CA ASN A 100 21.94 84.91 -51.29
C ASN A 100 21.83 84.93 -49.75
N PRO A 101 21.96 86.10 -49.11
CA PRO A 101 21.95 86.24 -47.65
C PRO A 101 20.71 85.65 -46.96
N ASP A 102 19.55 85.69 -47.62
CA ASP A 102 18.27 85.21 -47.06
C ASP A 102 18.12 83.68 -47.12
N ALA A 103 18.91 83.00 -47.96
CA ALA A 103 18.86 81.54 -48.13
C ALA A 103 19.85 80.78 -47.21
N ALA A 104 20.82 81.48 -46.60
CA ALA A 104 21.80 80.87 -45.72
C ALA A 104 21.26 80.69 -44.30
N PHE A 105 21.58 79.57 -43.66
CA PHE A 105 21.26 79.39 -42.24
C PHE A 105 22.04 80.40 -41.40
N LYS A 106 21.31 81.14 -40.57
CA LYS A 106 21.90 82.08 -39.60
C LYS A 106 22.29 81.39 -38.31
N ILE A 107 21.50 80.40 -37.86
CA ILE A 107 21.72 79.67 -36.61
C ILE A 107 21.84 78.18 -36.90
N TYR A 108 22.94 77.54 -36.45
CA TYR A 108 23.12 76.10 -36.52
C TYR A 108 24.23 75.59 -35.58
N GLU A 109 24.18 74.32 -35.23
CA GLU A 109 25.19 73.64 -34.41
C GLU A 109 26.35 73.13 -35.27
N PHE A 110 27.56 73.17 -34.69
CA PHE A 110 28.76 72.54 -35.22
C PHE A 110 29.75 72.20 -34.11
N GLN A 111 30.74 71.36 -34.41
CA GLN A 111 31.80 70.99 -33.49
C GLN A 111 33.05 71.83 -33.71
N LEU A 112 33.46 72.53 -32.65
CA LEU A 112 34.69 73.31 -32.60
C LEU A 112 35.79 72.52 -31.89
N MET A 113 37.00 72.50 -32.46
CA MET A 113 38.19 71.94 -31.85
C MET A 113 39.08 73.07 -31.31
N ASN A 114 39.37 73.03 -30.01
CA ASN A 114 40.27 74.01 -29.38
C ASN A 114 41.76 73.63 -29.54
N LYS A 115 42.67 74.50 -29.11
CA LYS A 115 44.14 74.31 -29.18
C LYS A 115 44.64 73.01 -28.52
N ASN A 116 43.91 72.53 -27.52
CA ASN A 116 44.24 71.33 -26.76
C ASN A 116 43.63 70.06 -27.40
N GLY A 117 43.00 70.17 -28.57
CA GLY A 117 42.34 69.06 -29.27
C GLY A 117 41.00 68.64 -28.67
N GLN A 118 40.45 69.40 -27.72
CA GLN A 118 39.13 69.12 -27.15
C GLN A 118 38.04 69.59 -28.11
N ILE A 119 37.05 68.73 -28.31
CA ILE A 119 35.87 69.02 -29.12
C ILE A 119 34.78 69.62 -28.22
N LYS A 120 34.22 70.75 -28.67
CA LYS A 120 33.09 71.44 -28.05
C LYS A 120 31.93 71.52 -29.03
N ASP A 121 30.72 71.25 -28.56
CA ASP A 121 29.50 71.49 -29.32
C ASP A 121 29.15 72.97 -29.23
N ILE A 122 29.09 73.65 -30.37
CA ILE A 122 28.86 75.09 -30.46
C ILE A 122 27.60 75.39 -31.25
N LEU A 123 26.74 76.23 -30.69
CA LEU A 123 25.67 76.89 -31.43
C LEU A 123 26.21 78.18 -32.05
N LEU A 124 26.29 78.22 -33.38
CA LEU A 124 26.68 79.40 -34.14
C LEU A 124 25.47 80.25 -34.47
N ASN A 125 25.59 81.57 -34.32
CA ASN A 125 24.75 82.55 -34.97
C ASN A 125 25.63 83.48 -35.82
N ILE A 126 25.37 83.60 -37.12
CA ILE A 126 26.25 84.32 -38.05
C ILE A 126 25.48 85.10 -39.10
N ASP A 127 25.89 86.35 -39.33
CA ASP A 127 25.28 87.23 -40.34
C ASP A 127 26.33 88.12 -41.04
N LEU A 128 25.98 88.74 -42.17
CA LEU A 128 26.81 89.72 -42.87
C LEU A 128 26.75 91.10 -42.20
N ILE A 129 27.89 91.78 -42.09
CA ILE A 129 27.95 93.17 -41.62
C ILE A 129 27.58 94.09 -42.79
N SER A 130 26.44 94.77 -42.68
CA SER A 130 25.89 95.68 -43.69
C SER A 130 26.91 96.68 -44.23
N GLY A 131 26.99 96.81 -45.56
CA GLY A 131 27.95 97.69 -46.23
C GLY A 131 29.37 97.11 -46.38
N THR A 132 29.62 95.89 -45.90
CA THR A 132 30.90 95.17 -46.04
C THR A 132 30.68 93.75 -46.55
N ARG A 133 31.77 93.04 -46.88
CA ARG A 133 31.74 91.59 -47.19
C ARG A 133 32.13 90.70 -46.00
N LYS A 134 32.24 91.29 -44.81
CA LYS A 134 32.61 90.61 -43.56
C LYS A 134 31.39 89.98 -42.90
N SER A 135 31.59 88.87 -42.19
CA SER A 135 30.54 88.24 -41.38
C SER A 135 30.83 88.43 -39.90
N ILE A 136 29.81 88.70 -39.10
CA ILE A 136 29.89 88.66 -37.64
C ILE A 136 29.28 87.35 -37.16
N ALA A 137 30.01 86.63 -36.33
CA ALA A 137 29.61 85.35 -35.76
C ALA A 137 29.60 85.45 -34.24
N SER A 138 28.57 84.94 -33.60
CA SER A 138 28.53 84.64 -32.17
C SER A 138 28.49 83.13 -31.95
N LEU A 139 29.26 82.63 -31.00
CA LEU A 139 29.40 81.22 -30.66
C LEU A 139 28.91 81.01 -29.23
N MET A 140 28.11 79.96 -29.00
CA MET A 140 27.66 79.57 -27.66
C MET A 140 28.00 78.09 -27.41
N ASP A 141 28.76 77.81 -26.35
CA ASP A 141 29.10 76.43 -25.96
C ASP A 141 27.88 75.73 -25.35
N ILE A 142 27.43 74.65 -25.98
CA ILE A 142 26.28 73.84 -25.56
C ILE A 142 26.68 72.43 -25.08
N SER A 143 27.99 72.18 -24.89
CA SER A 143 28.53 70.85 -24.56
C SER A 143 27.98 70.29 -23.24
N GLU A 144 27.88 71.13 -22.19
CA GLU A 144 27.35 70.69 -20.90
C GLU A 144 25.88 70.27 -20.96
N ARG A 145 25.08 71.01 -21.75
CA ARG A 145 23.66 70.74 -21.92
C ARG A 145 23.44 69.38 -22.59
N LYS A 146 24.12 69.10 -23.71
CA LYS A 146 23.98 67.81 -24.42
C LYS A 146 24.41 66.63 -23.54
N ARG A 147 25.52 66.76 -22.80
CA ARG A 147 25.98 65.73 -21.84
C ARG A 147 24.99 65.49 -20.69
N ALA A 148 24.25 66.51 -20.26
CA ALA A 148 23.23 66.35 -19.21
C ALA A 148 21.99 65.62 -19.73
N GLU A 149 21.53 65.95 -20.95
CA GLU A 149 20.40 65.30 -21.62
C GLU A 149 20.68 63.81 -21.91
N GLU A 150 21.89 63.49 -22.39
CA GLU A 150 22.33 62.10 -22.62
C GLU A 150 22.43 61.29 -21.32
N ARG A 151 22.94 61.90 -20.24
CA ARG A 151 23.01 61.26 -18.91
C ARG A 151 21.62 60.91 -18.39
N LEU A 152 20.67 61.84 -18.51
CA LEU A 152 19.29 61.61 -18.08
C LEU A 152 18.65 60.47 -18.89
N THR A 153 18.84 60.47 -20.22
CA THR A 153 18.31 59.44 -21.10
C THR A 153 18.90 58.05 -20.76
N SER A 154 20.19 57.98 -20.48
CA SER A 154 20.87 56.73 -20.12
C SER A 154 20.43 56.21 -18.75
N LEU A 155 20.22 57.10 -17.78
CA LEU A 155 19.73 56.74 -16.45
C LEU A 155 18.29 56.21 -16.51
N LEU A 156 17.41 56.86 -17.27
CA LEU A 156 16.04 56.39 -17.49
C LEU A 156 16.00 55.01 -18.15
N ARG A 157 16.87 54.76 -19.15
CA ARG A 157 16.99 53.45 -19.78
C ARG A 157 17.43 52.37 -18.78
N PHE A 158 18.49 52.65 -18.03
CA PHE A 158 19.01 51.73 -17.01
C PHE A 158 17.95 51.38 -15.96
N HIS A 159 17.18 52.37 -15.48
CA HIS A 159 16.13 52.14 -14.49
C HIS A 159 15.02 51.21 -15.03
N ASN A 160 14.55 51.43 -16.26
CA ASN A 160 13.53 50.58 -16.87
C ASN A 160 14.03 49.14 -17.07
N GLU A 161 15.27 48.96 -17.54
CA GLU A 161 15.88 47.63 -17.72
C GLU A 161 16.03 46.88 -16.39
N MET A 162 16.38 47.57 -15.30
CA MET A 162 16.46 46.96 -13.97
C MET A 162 15.11 46.41 -13.51
N LEU A 163 14.03 47.18 -13.68
CA LEU A 163 12.69 46.75 -13.28
C LEU A 163 12.17 45.59 -14.15
N ASP A 164 12.54 45.55 -15.43
CA ASP A 164 12.17 44.48 -16.36
C ASP A 164 12.97 43.19 -16.15
N THR A 165 14.20 43.28 -15.65
CA THR A 165 15.02 42.11 -15.33
C THR A 165 14.60 41.44 -14.02
N ALA A 166 13.82 42.13 -13.18
CA ALA A 166 13.33 41.58 -11.92
C ALA A 166 12.47 40.32 -12.18
N ALA A 167 12.76 39.23 -11.47
CA ALA A 167 11.99 37.98 -11.56
C ALA A 167 10.62 38.07 -10.85
N ILE A 168 10.47 39.07 -9.98
CA ILE A 168 9.25 39.37 -9.24
C ILE A 168 8.32 40.26 -10.05
N TRP A 169 7.01 40.06 -9.90
CA TRP A 169 6.02 40.92 -10.50
C TRP A 169 6.17 42.33 -9.93
N ILE A 170 6.24 43.35 -10.80
CA ILE A 170 6.19 44.76 -10.40
C ILE A 170 5.18 45.48 -11.28
N ASP A 171 4.17 46.08 -10.64
CA ASP A 171 3.22 46.99 -11.27
C ASP A 171 3.16 48.32 -10.54
N MET A 172 2.81 49.38 -11.27
CA MET A 172 2.47 50.66 -10.67
C MET A 172 1.14 51.14 -11.25
N PHE A 173 0.40 51.90 -10.45
CA PHE A 173 -0.88 52.47 -10.84
C PHE A 173 -1.03 53.89 -10.29
N ASP A 174 -1.86 54.70 -10.96
CA ASP A 174 -2.21 56.05 -10.50
C ASP A 174 -3.35 56.05 -9.46
N ALA A 175 -3.72 57.23 -8.97
CA ALA A 175 -4.78 57.40 -7.98
C ALA A 175 -6.16 56.87 -8.42
N GLU A 176 -6.40 56.77 -9.73
CA GLU A 176 -7.62 56.19 -10.31
C GLU A 176 -7.50 54.69 -10.58
N GLY A 177 -6.37 54.08 -10.23
CA GLY A 177 -6.10 52.65 -10.39
C GLY A 177 -5.73 52.24 -11.81
N ARG A 178 -5.37 53.19 -12.69
CA ARG A 178 -4.90 52.88 -14.04
C ARG A 178 -3.44 52.47 -13.98
N THR A 179 -3.09 51.36 -14.64
CA THR A 179 -1.73 50.85 -14.65
C THR A 179 -0.81 51.80 -15.41
N THR A 180 0.26 52.26 -14.76
CA THR A 180 1.30 53.13 -15.31
C THR A 180 2.59 52.38 -15.61
N PHE A 181 2.81 51.24 -14.95
CA PHE A 181 3.98 50.39 -15.16
C PHE A 181 3.61 48.92 -15.02
N TRP A 182 4.25 48.07 -15.84
CA TRP A 182 4.03 46.62 -15.85
C TRP A 182 5.30 45.92 -16.35
N ASN A 183 6.03 45.23 -15.48
CA ASN A 183 7.29 44.61 -15.86
C ASN A 183 7.12 43.27 -16.59
N LEU A 184 8.21 42.76 -17.17
CA LEU A 184 8.20 41.46 -17.87
C LEU A 184 7.75 40.28 -16.98
N ALA A 185 8.04 40.30 -15.68
CA ALA A 185 7.54 39.27 -14.77
C ALA A 185 6.02 39.33 -14.60
N ALA A 186 5.45 40.53 -14.47
CA ALA A 186 4.01 40.72 -14.43
C ALA A 186 3.34 40.20 -15.72
N GLU A 187 3.94 40.41 -16.89
CA GLU A 187 3.46 39.82 -18.15
C GLU A 187 3.46 38.29 -18.12
N ARG A 188 4.57 37.67 -17.71
CA ARG A 188 4.70 36.20 -17.68
C ARG A 188 3.74 35.54 -16.68
N ILE A 189 3.56 36.17 -15.51
CA ILE A 189 2.74 35.63 -14.42
C ILE A 189 1.25 35.86 -14.69
N SER A 190 0.86 37.01 -15.24
CA SER A 190 -0.54 37.33 -15.56
C SER A 190 -1.02 36.78 -16.92
N GLY A 191 -0.10 36.63 -17.87
CA GLY A 191 -0.41 36.35 -19.27
C GLY A 191 -0.88 37.55 -20.09
N TYR A 192 -0.97 38.75 -19.50
CA TYR A 192 -1.34 39.99 -20.19
C TYR A 192 -0.10 40.82 -20.49
N SER A 193 0.01 41.28 -21.75
CA SER A 193 1.12 42.15 -22.16
C SER A 193 0.98 43.56 -21.61
N ARG A 194 2.10 44.26 -21.44
CA ARG A 194 2.16 45.67 -21.02
C ARG A 194 1.23 46.55 -21.87
N ASP A 195 1.25 46.37 -23.18
CA ASP A 195 0.44 47.16 -24.12
C ASP A 195 -1.08 46.97 -23.90
N GLU A 196 -1.49 45.80 -23.40
CA GLU A 196 -2.90 45.50 -23.09
C GLU A 196 -3.35 46.09 -21.75
N VAL A 197 -2.43 46.47 -20.85
CA VAL A 197 -2.76 46.89 -19.49
C VAL A 197 -2.51 48.38 -19.22
N LEU A 198 -1.54 48.98 -19.90
CA LEU A 198 -1.14 50.36 -19.65
C LEU A 198 -2.27 51.36 -19.92
N GLY A 199 -2.39 52.36 -19.04
CA GLY A 199 -3.29 53.50 -19.19
C GLY A 199 -4.73 53.25 -18.77
N HIS A 200 -5.08 52.06 -18.26
CA HIS A 200 -6.43 51.79 -17.79
C HIS A 200 -6.50 50.83 -16.59
N ALA A 201 -7.62 50.84 -15.87
CA ALA A 201 -7.85 50.01 -14.68
C ALA A 201 -8.52 48.65 -14.97
N ARG A 202 -8.66 48.26 -16.25
CA ARG A 202 -9.42 47.05 -16.64
C ARG A 202 -8.77 45.74 -16.19
N ILE A 203 -7.44 45.73 -16.08
CA ILE A 203 -6.65 44.56 -15.69
C ILE A 203 -7.12 43.96 -14.35
N TRP A 204 -7.54 44.80 -13.40
CA TRP A 204 -8.04 44.34 -12.09
C TRP A 204 -9.33 43.51 -12.20
N GLY A 205 -10.16 43.73 -13.22
CA GLY A 205 -11.33 42.89 -13.49
C GLY A 205 -11.00 41.59 -14.21
N TRP A 206 -9.89 41.54 -14.94
CA TRP A 206 -9.43 40.33 -15.60
C TRP A 206 -8.72 39.39 -14.64
N LEU A 207 -7.86 39.94 -13.77
CA LEU A 207 -7.16 39.18 -12.73
C LEU A 207 -8.12 38.70 -11.63
N TYR A 208 -9.15 39.49 -11.31
CA TYR A 208 -10.14 39.19 -10.28
C TYR A 208 -11.55 39.26 -10.86
N PRO A 209 -11.98 38.21 -11.60
CA PRO A 209 -13.26 38.21 -12.31
C PRO A 209 -14.48 38.15 -11.37
N ASP A 210 -14.32 37.58 -10.17
CA ASP A 210 -15.35 37.62 -9.12
C ASP A 210 -15.43 39.04 -8.52
N SER A 211 -16.57 39.70 -8.73
CA SER A 211 -16.79 41.07 -8.27
C SER A 211 -16.85 41.21 -6.76
N GLU A 212 -17.38 40.23 -6.03
CA GLU A 212 -17.46 40.27 -4.56
C GLU A 212 -16.09 40.06 -3.94
N TYR A 213 -15.34 39.07 -4.45
CA TYR A 213 -13.95 38.85 -4.04
C TYR A 213 -13.08 40.08 -4.32
N ARG A 214 -13.18 40.65 -5.53
CA ARG A 214 -12.43 41.84 -5.92
C ARG A 214 -12.76 43.04 -5.04
N SER A 215 -14.04 43.30 -4.74
CA SER A 215 -14.42 44.44 -3.89
C SER A 215 -13.84 44.28 -2.48
N ARG A 216 -14.00 43.10 -1.87
CA ARG A 216 -13.45 42.81 -0.53
C ARG A 216 -11.94 42.98 -0.50
N MET A 217 -11.24 42.51 -1.52
CA MET A 217 -9.79 42.65 -1.64
C MET A 217 -9.37 44.12 -1.78
N ILE A 218 -9.99 44.88 -2.69
CA ILE A 218 -9.71 46.32 -2.86
C ILE A 218 -9.95 47.09 -1.55
N ASP A 219 -11.06 46.83 -0.87
CA ASP A 219 -11.39 47.49 0.40
C ASP A 219 -10.38 47.13 1.50
N THR A 220 -9.99 45.85 1.57
CA THR A 220 -8.99 45.36 2.53
C THR A 220 -7.62 46.00 2.27
N VAL A 221 -7.16 46.01 1.01
CA VAL A 221 -5.89 46.62 0.59
C VAL A 221 -5.89 48.13 0.87
N LYS A 222 -6.96 48.84 0.52
CA LYS A 222 -7.13 50.27 0.86
C LYS A 222 -7.03 50.51 2.36
N CYS A 223 -7.75 49.74 3.17
CA CYS A 223 -7.73 49.89 4.62
C CYS A 223 -6.36 49.59 5.23
N MET A 224 -5.64 48.57 4.75
CA MET A 224 -4.31 48.23 5.25
C MET A 224 -3.27 49.29 4.87
N LEU A 225 -3.31 49.81 3.63
CA LEU A 225 -2.39 50.87 3.19
C LEU A 225 -2.64 52.21 3.90
N ILE A 226 -3.90 52.54 4.23
CA ILE A 226 -4.22 53.73 5.03
C ILE A 226 -3.71 53.60 6.48
N LYS A 227 -3.70 52.38 7.04
CA LYS A 227 -3.32 52.14 8.44
C LYS A 227 -1.82 51.91 8.67
N ASN A 228 -1.15 51.21 7.74
CA ASN A 228 0.24 50.73 7.91
C ASN A 228 1.24 51.38 6.94
N GLU A 229 0.82 52.31 6.06
CA GLU A 229 1.59 52.91 4.96
C GLU A 229 2.13 51.90 3.91
N ARG A 230 2.15 50.60 4.24
CA ARG A 230 2.63 49.46 3.46
C ARG A 230 1.78 48.21 3.72
N LEU A 231 1.52 47.45 2.67
CA LEU A 231 0.96 46.11 2.69
C LEU A 231 2.10 45.09 2.61
N GLU A 232 2.10 44.08 3.49
CA GLU A 232 3.07 42.99 3.44
C GLU A 232 2.36 41.63 3.56
N ASN A 233 2.87 40.64 2.82
CA ASN A 233 2.46 39.24 2.89
C ASN A 233 0.95 39.01 2.64
N TYR A 234 0.32 39.86 1.82
CA TYR A 234 -1.09 39.70 1.51
C TYR A 234 -1.27 38.77 0.32
N GLU A 235 -1.83 37.58 0.55
CA GLU A 235 -2.02 36.57 -0.49
C GLU A 235 -3.36 36.76 -1.21
N THR A 236 -3.33 36.66 -2.54
CA THR A 236 -4.53 36.68 -3.38
C THR A 236 -4.46 35.62 -4.47
N VAL A 237 -5.61 35.21 -4.98
CA VAL A 237 -5.69 34.35 -6.16
C VAL A 237 -6.02 35.22 -7.37
N ILE A 238 -5.15 35.20 -8.38
CA ILE A 238 -5.38 35.84 -9.67
C ILE A 238 -5.73 34.80 -10.72
N ARG A 239 -6.51 35.20 -11.73
CA ARG A 239 -6.74 34.42 -12.94
C ARG A 239 -5.93 34.98 -14.09
N ARG A 240 -5.11 34.12 -14.69
CA ARG A 240 -4.32 34.41 -15.89
C ARG A 240 -5.20 34.56 -17.12
N LYS A 241 -4.63 35.11 -18.20
CA LYS A 241 -5.28 35.23 -19.51
C LYS A 241 -5.73 33.89 -20.10
N ASP A 242 -4.99 32.82 -19.86
CA ASP A 242 -5.31 31.45 -20.28
C ASP A 242 -6.34 30.75 -19.37
N GLY A 243 -6.74 31.40 -18.27
CA GLY A 243 -7.68 30.88 -17.28
C GLY A 243 -7.02 30.13 -16.11
N GLU A 244 -5.70 29.90 -16.11
CA GLU A 244 -5.01 29.27 -14.98
C GLU A 244 -5.00 30.22 -13.77
N GLU A 245 -5.24 29.67 -12.57
CA GLU A 245 -5.18 30.42 -11.32
C GLU A 245 -3.78 30.38 -10.70
N ARG A 246 -3.32 31.54 -10.23
CA ARG A 246 -2.04 31.72 -9.54
C ARG A 246 -2.25 32.39 -8.19
N ILE A 247 -1.45 32.02 -7.21
CA ILE A 247 -1.45 32.60 -5.87
C ILE A 247 -0.30 33.60 -5.80
N ILE A 248 -0.65 34.89 -5.67
CA ILE A 248 0.32 35.98 -5.58
C ILE A 248 0.35 36.52 -4.17
N ARG A 249 1.54 36.56 -3.59
CA ARG A 249 1.80 37.24 -2.32
C ARG A 249 2.27 38.67 -2.60
N TRP A 250 1.49 39.64 -2.15
CA TRP A 250 1.69 41.05 -2.43
C TRP A 250 2.44 41.78 -1.32
N HIS A 251 3.32 42.66 -1.78
CA HIS A 251 3.93 43.74 -1.03
C HIS A 251 3.63 45.05 -1.76
N SER A 252 2.86 45.94 -1.15
CA SER A 252 2.38 47.14 -1.85
C SER A 252 2.61 48.39 -1.01
N ASN A 253 2.98 49.49 -1.67
CA ASN A 253 3.13 50.80 -1.05
C ASN A 253 2.39 51.85 -1.88
N ASN A 254 1.88 52.90 -1.22
CA ASN A 254 1.32 54.05 -1.91
C ASN A 254 2.38 55.14 -2.11
N PHE A 255 2.30 55.82 -3.24
CA PHE A 255 3.01 57.06 -3.49
C PHE A 255 2.14 58.23 -3.03
N VAL A 256 2.71 59.13 -2.24
CA VAL A 256 2.04 60.35 -1.76
C VAL A 256 2.76 61.59 -2.27
N ASP A 257 2.00 62.66 -2.54
CA ASP A 257 2.56 63.97 -2.86
C ASP A 257 3.04 64.72 -1.61
N LYS A 258 3.58 65.93 -1.81
CA LYS A 258 4.10 66.80 -0.73
C LYS A 258 3.03 67.26 0.26
N GLU A 259 1.75 67.10 -0.07
CA GLU A 259 0.59 67.47 0.73
C GLU A 259 -0.03 66.23 1.43
N GLY A 260 0.57 65.04 1.25
CA GLY A 260 0.16 63.78 1.86
C GLY A 260 -0.98 63.07 1.11
N LYS A 261 -1.35 63.54 -0.09
CA LYS A 261 -2.39 62.91 -0.90
C LYS A 261 -1.81 61.77 -1.74
N ILE A 262 -2.52 60.65 -1.79
CA ILE A 262 -2.13 59.48 -2.59
C ILE A 262 -2.21 59.84 -4.09
N VAL A 263 -1.08 59.70 -4.79
CA VAL A 263 -0.95 59.94 -6.24
C VAL A 263 -0.84 58.65 -7.04
N GLY A 264 -0.64 57.52 -6.38
CA GLY A 264 -0.56 56.20 -7.00
C GLY A 264 -0.05 55.15 -6.01
N GLY A 265 0.33 53.98 -6.53
CA GLY A 265 0.94 52.92 -5.75
C GLY A 265 1.80 51.98 -6.59
N ILE A 266 2.60 51.18 -5.88
CA ILE A 266 3.41 50.10 -6.44
C ILE A 266 2.96 48.78 -5.83
N GLY A 267 2.72 47.79 -6.68
CA GLY A 267 2.49 46.39 -6.33
C GLY A 267 3.72 45.56 -6.66
N ILE A 268 4.24 44.84 -5.67
CA ILE A 268 5.27 43.81 -5.86
C ILE A 268 4.64 42.46 -5.52
N GLY A 269 4.68 41.52 -6.45
CA GLY A 269 4.05 40.20 -6.32
C GLY A 269 5.03 39.04 -6.46
N ASP A 270 5.04 38.15 -5.46
CA ASP A 270 5.71 36.85 -5.56
C ASP A 270 4.69 35.78 -5.98
N ASP A 271 4.94 35.06 -7.07
CA ASP A 271 4.16 33.86 -7.41
C ASP A 271 4.57 32.70 -6.48
N ILE A 272 3.68 32.35 -5.56
CA ILE A 272 3.89 31.28 -4.57
C ILE A 272 3.08 30.02 -4.91
N THR A 273 2.52 29.93 -6.12
CA THR A 273 1.63 28.83 -6.53
C THR A 273 2.31 27.47 -6.43
N GLU A 274 3.52 27.31 -6.97
CA GLU A 274 4.24 26.04 -6.93
C GLU A 274 4.65 25.63 -5.51
N ILE A 275 5.01 26.62 -4.68
CA ILE A 275 5.38 26.41 -3.28
C ILE A 275 4.15 25.88 -2.51
N LYS A 276 2.98 26.51 -2.70
CA LYS A 276 1.72 26.09 -2.06
C LYS A 276 1.29 24.70 -2.55
N ARG A 277 1.26 24.48 -3.88
CA ARG A 277 0.91 23.17 -4.48
C ARG A 277 1.82 22.05 -3.96
N SER A 278 3.13 22.29 -3.87
CA SER A 278 4.07 21.29 -3.35
C SER A 278 3.89 21.05 -1.85
N SER A 279 3.63 22.11 -1.08
CA SER A 279 3.37 22.00 0.36
C SER A 279 2.08 21.24 0.65
N GLU A 280 1.01 21.51 -0.10
CA GLU A 280 -0.27 20.80 0.01
C GLU A 280 -0.14 19.34 -0.46
N ALA A 281 0.52 19.09 -1.60
CA ALA A 281 0.78 17.73 -2.07
C ALA A 281 1.60 16.90 -1.07
N LEU A 282 2.59 17.51 -0.42
CA LEU A 282 3.36 16.87 0.64
C LEU A 282 2.47 16.53 1.84
N LYS A 283 1.65 17.49 2.32
CA LYS A 283 0.70 17.25 3.43
C LYS A 283 -0.31 16.16 3.10
N ASP A 284 -0.84 16.14 1.88
CA ASP A 284 -1.77 15.10 1.43
C ASP A 284 -1.08 13.73 1.33
N SER A 285 0.17 13.68 0.87
CA SER A 285 0.97 12.47 0.85
C SER A 285 1.28 11.96 2.26
N GLU A 286 1.68 12.84 3.17
CA GLU A 286 1.93 12.51 4.58
C GLU A 286 0.66 11.96 5.24
N ARG A 287 -0.48 12.64 5.05
CA ARG A 287 -1.78 12.17 5.55
C ARG A 287 -2.14 10.80 5.00
N ARG A 288 -1.97 10.58 3.69
CA ARG A 288 -2.26 9.29 3.06
C ARG A 288 -1.41 8.17 3.64
N LEU A 289 -0.12 8.40 3.90
CA LEU A 289 0.76 7.40 4.51
C LEU A 289 0.35 7.08 5.95
N THR A 290 -0.01 8.10 6.74
CA THR A 290 -0.57 7.91 8.09
C THR A 290 -1.85 7.09 8.06
N ASP A 291 -2.79 7.42 7.16
CA ASP A 291 -4.04 6.69 7.01
C ASP A 291 -3.78 5.22 6.63
N ILE A 292 -2.82 4.94 5.73
CA ILE A 292 -2.47 3.57 5.35
C ILE A 292 -2.04 2.76 6.56
N ILE A 293 -1.15 3.30 7.40
CA ILE A 293 -0.66 2.60 8.60
C ILE A 293 -1.81 2.40 9.60
N ASP A 294 -2.61 3.44 9.83
CA ASP A 294 -3.75 3.42 10.76
C ASP A 294 -4.81 2.38 10.40
N PHE A 295 -4.99 2.10 9.10
CA PHE A 295 -5.96 1.12 8.60
C PHE A 295 -5.35 -0.27 8.30
N LEU A 296 -4.08 -0.52 8.61
CA LEU A 296 -3.53 -1.88 8.54
C LEU A 296 -4.30 -2.79 9.52
N PRO A 297 -4.68 -4.01 9.09
CA PRO A 297 -5.45 -4.92 9.92
C PRO A 297 -4.63 -5.54 11.06
N ASP A 298 -3.31 -5.63 10.88
CA ASP A 298 -2.39 -6.16 11.87
C ASP A 298 -1.92 -5.02 12.78
N ALA A 299 -1.74 -5.32 14.07
CA ALA A 299 -1.26 -4.37 15.06
C ALA A 299 0.15 -3.92 14.67
N THR A 300 0.31 -2.66 14.27
CA THR A 300 1.54 -2.16 13.68
C THR A 300 2.02 -0.92 14.42
N PHE A 301 3.30 -0.90 14.74
CA PHE A 301 3.94 0.27 15.31
C PHE A 301 5.34 0.48 14.72
N VAL A 302 5.82 1.71 14.85
CA VAL A 302 7.12 2.13 14.30
C VAL A 302 7.89 2.84 15.40
N ILE A 303 9.18 2.55 15.49
CA ILE A 303 10.13 3.26 16.36
C ILE A 303 11.18 3.99 15.53
N ASP A 304 11.67 5.13 16.04
CA ASP A 304 12.86 5.78 15.51
C ASP A 304 14.15 5.03 15.92
N ARG A 305 15.29 5.50 15.43
CA ARG A 305 16.63 4.96 15.76
C ARG A 305 16.96 4.98 17.26
N ASP A 306 16.33 5.86 18.03
CA ASP A 306 16.55 6.02 19.47
C ASP A 306 15.55 5.17 20.27
N GLY A 307 14.71 4.38 19.59
CA GLY A 307 13.72 3.49 20.18
C GLY A 307 12.46 4.20 20.65
N LYS A 308 12.16 5.41 20.17
CA LYS A 308 10.91 6.11 20.49
C LYS A 308 9.81 5.77 19.50
N VAL A 309 8.60 5.55 20.00
CA VAL A 309 7.44 5.25 19.16
C VAL A 309 7.05 6.47 18.33
N ILE A 310 7.03 6.34 17.00
CA ILE A 310 6.63 7.40 16.05
C ILE A 310 5.30 7.10 15.36
N SER A 311 4.84 5.85 15.40
CA SER A 311 3.52 5.45 14.88
C SER A 311 2.96 4.29 15.69
N TRP A 312 1.65 4.32 15.92
CA TRP A 312 0.90 3.34 16.70
C TRP A 312 -0.50 3.24 16.09
N ASN A 313 -0.74 2.20 15.28
CA ASN A 313 -1.97 2.11 14.49
C ASN A 313 -3.20 1.69 15.30
N ARG A 314 -4.40 1.80 14.71
CA ARG A 314 -5.66 1.45 15.39
C ARG A 314 -5.75 -0.02 15.77
N ALA A 315 -5.14 -0.92 14.99
CA ALA A 315 -5.15 -2.34 15.28
C ALA A 315 -4.34 -2.67 16.54
N ILE A 316 -3.24 -1.97 16.80
CA ILE A 316 -2.46 -2.15 18.04
C ILE A 316 -3.17 -1.52 19.24
N GLU A 317 -3.83 -0.37 19.08
CA GLU A 317 -4.72 0.19 20.12
C GLU A 317 -5.81 -0.81 20.52
N ALA A 318 -6.47 -1.44 19.55
CA ALA A 318 -7.50 -2.44 19.81
C ALA A 318 -6.95 -3.73 20.42
N MET A 319 -5.71 -4.11 20.09
CA MET A 319 -5.06 -5.32 20.61
C MET A 319 -4.58 -5.13 22.05
N THR A 320 -4.08 -3.95 22.40
CA THR A 320 -3.42 -3.72 23.69
C THR A 320 -4.16 -2.77 24.64
N GLY A 321 -5.25 -2.15 24.18
CA GLY A 321 -6.02 -1.12 24.90
C GLY A 321 -5.29 0.19 25.15
N VAL A 322 -4.08 0.37 24.59
CA VAL A 322 -3.27 1.58 24.77
C VAL A 322 -3.48 2.50 23.58
N GLU A 323 -4.01 3.69 23.85
CA GLU A 323 -4.22 4.74 22.86
C GLU A 323 -2.89 5.32 22.38
N ALA A 324 -2.80 5.65 21.10
CA ALA A 324 -1.62 6.21 20.45
C ALA A 324 -1.12 7.47 21.18
N ARG A 325 -2.03 8.33 21.67
CA ARG A 325 -1.69 9.56 22.40
C ARG A 325 -0.85 9.33 23.67
N ASP A 326 -0.95 8.15 24.27
CA ASP A 326 -0.31 7.83 25.55
C ASP A 326 1.09 7.21 25.34
N ILE A 327 1.33 6.62 24.16
CA ILE A 327 2.57 5.91 23.82
C ILE A 327 3.44 6.63 22.77
N LEU A 328 2.87 7.50 21.94
CA LEU A 328 3.64 8.25 20.94
C LEU A 328 4.71 9.13 21.60
N GLY A 329 5.93 9.05 21.08
CA GLY A 329 7.12 9.74 21.58
C GLY A 329 7.77 9.08 22.81
N LYS A 330 7.15 8.05 23.41
CA LYS A 330 7.74 7.28 24.50
C LYS A 330 8.84 6.36 23.96
N GLY A 331 9.93 6.25 24.71
CA GLY A 331 11.06 5.35 24.42
C GLY A 331 11.26 4.35 25.57
N ASP A 332 12.50 3.93 25.82
CA ASP A 332 12.84 3.04 26.94
C ASP A 332 12.00 1.75 26.97
N TYR A 333 11.71 1.21 25.78
CA TYR A 333 10.92 0.00 25.57
C TYR A 333 9.50 0.04 26.18
N GLU A 334 8.92 1.24 26.33
CA GLU A 334 7.57 1.40 26.90
C GLU A 334 6.49 0.69 26.08
N TYR A 335 6.70 0.52 24.77
CA TYR A 335 5.84 -0.23 23.87
C TYR A 335 5.81 -1.75 24.15
N ALA A 336 6.73 -2.30 24.93
CA ALA A 336 6.72 -3.70 25.34
C ALA A 336 5.80 -3.96 26.55
N VAL A 337 5.52 -2.93 27.36
CA VAL A 337 4.73 -3.05 28.58
C VAL A 337 3.34 -3.62 28.34
N PRO A 338 2.59 -3.22 27.30
CA PRO A 338 1.24 -3.78 27.08
C PRO A 338 1.23 -5.28 26.75
N PHE A 339 2.35 -5.82 26.24
CA PHE A 339 2.48 -7.23 25.89
C PHE A 339 3.06 -8.07 27.04
N TYR A 340 4.11 -7.57 27.71
CA TYR A 340 4.89 -8.32 28.68
C TYR A 340 4.72 -7.84 30.14
N GLY A 341 4.08 -6.70 30.36
CA GLY A 341 3.94 -6.05 31.68
C GLY A 341 5.21 -5.38 32.21
N ILE A 342 6.33 -5.50 31.50
CA ILE A 342 7.63 -4.95 31.87
C ILE A 342 8.27 -4.26 30.66
N ARG A 343 9.12 -3.26 30.92
CA ARG A 343 9.96 -2.65 29.90
C ARG A 343 11.11 -3.59 29.57
N LYS A 344 11.13 -4.09 28.35
CA LYS A 344 12.19 -4.97 27.84
C LYS A 344 12.28 -4.83 26.32
N PRO A 345 13.45 -5.06 25.72
CA PRO A 345 13.56 -5.20 24.28
C PRO A 345 12.68 -6.34 23.74
N ILE A 346 12.14 -6.15 22.54
CA ILE A 346 11.28 -7.11 21.83
C ILE A 346 11.74 -7.25 20.36
N LEU A 347 10.95 -7.92 19.51
CA LEU A 347 11.32 -8.28 18.15
C LEU A 347 11.77 -7.09 17.29
N ILE A 348 11.12 -5.93 17.41
CA ILE A 348 11.54 -4.70 16.70
C ILE A 348 12.97 -4.26 17.03
N ASP A 349 13.46 -4.51 18.25
CA ASP A 349 14.79 -4.11 18.67
C ASP A 349 15.87 -5.00 18.03
N LEU A 350 15.55 -6.27 17.78
CA LEU A 350 16.43 -7.24 17.11
C LEU A 350 16.77 -6.87 15.66
N VAL A 351 16.00 -5.96 15.08
CA VAL A 351 16.28 -5.36 13.77
C VAL A 351 17.39 -4.33 13.86
N LEU A 352 17.43 -3.54 14.92
CA LEU A 352 18.39 -2.46 15.14
C LEU A 352 19.67 -2.96 15.82
N LYS A 353 19.55 -3.94 16.72
CA LYS A 353 20.65 -4.53 17.49
C LYS A 353 20.44 -6.03 17.60
N SER A 354 21.37 -6.83 17.08
CA SER A 354 21.35 -8.28 17.30
C SER A 354 21.64 -8.59 18.77
N ASP A 355 20.76 -9.35 19.41
CA ASP A 355 20.87 -9.73 20.82
C ASP A 355 20.36 -11.17 21.02
N GLU A 356 21.26 -12.08 21.40
CA GLU A 356 20.95 -13.50 21.55
C GLU A 356 19.99 -13.79 22.73
N GLU A 357 19.88 -12.90 23.72
CA GLU A 357 18.95 -13.10 24.84
C GLU A 357 17.51 -12.80 24.42
N ILE A 358 17.28 -11.77 23.60
CA ILE A 358 15.95 -11.45 23.08
C ILE A 358 15.46 -12.57 22.16
N GLU A 359 16.34 -13.15 21.34
CA GLU A 359 15.97 -14.24 20.42
C GLU A 359 15.41 -15.48 21.13
N ARG A 360 15.80 -15.73 22.39
CA ARG A 360 15.33 -16.90 23.17
C ARG A 360 13.88 -16.80 23.62
N ASP A 361 13.32 -15.60 23.68
CA ASP A 361 11.94 -15.38 24.12
C ASP A 361 10.91 -15.67 23.02
N TYR A 362 11.36 -15.95 21.80
CA TYR A 362 10.51 -16.23 20.65
C TYR A 362 10.67 -17.66 20.15
N PHE A 363 9.58 -18.22 19.67
CA PHE A 363 9.53 -19.48 18.95
C PHE A 363 9.68 -19.20 17.44
N ASN A 364 10.33 -20.12 16.72
CA ASN A 364 10.41 -20.10 15.26
C ASN A 364 10.92 -18.76 14.68
N ILE A 365 12.00 -18.20 15.22
CA ILE A 365 12.60 -17.00 14.61
C ILE A 365 13.16 -17.34 13.22
N GLU A 366 12.76 -16.56 12.23
CA GLU A 366 13.29 -16.59 10.87
C GLU A 366 13.78 -15.22 10.43
N ARG A 367 14.93 -15.17 9.76
CA ARG A 367 15.47 -13.94 9.17
C ARG A 367 15.52 -14.08 7.65
N ILE A 368 14.65 -13.36 6.96
CA ILE A 368 14.51 -13.42 5.49
C ILE A 368 14.73 -12.03 4.91
N GLY A 369 15.86 -11.81 4.23
CA GLY A 369 16.10 -10.56 3.48
C GLY A 369 16.10 -9.27 4.34
N GLY A 370 16.46 -9.36 5.63
CA GLY A 370 16.43 -8.22 6.56
C GLY A 370 15.10 -8.06 7.31
N ILE A 371 14.12 -8.92 7.05
CA ILE A 371 12.88 -9.06 7.82
C ILE A 371 13.10 -10.13 8.87
N LEU A 372 12.69 -9.84 10.11
CA LEU A 372 12.68 -10.79 11.22
C LEU A 372 11.24 -11.21 11.49
N VAL A 373 10.99 -12.51 11.59
CA VAL A 373 9.68 -13.07 11.93
C VAL A 373 9.86 -13.93 13.16
N GLY A 374 8.97 -13.83 14.14
CA GLY A 374 9.03 -14.64 15.36
C GLY A 374 7.68 -14.76 16.04
N GLU A 375 7.42 -15.92 16.66
CA GLU A 375 6.21 -16.17 17.43
C GLU A 375 6.46 -15.97 18.93
N ALA A 376 5.55 -15.33 19.64
CA ALA A 376 5.62 -15.18 21.10
C ALA A 376 4.29 -15.54 21.76
N TYR A 377 4.36 -16.03 22.99
CA TYR A 377 3.19 -16.35 23.80
C TYR A 377 2.96 -15.28 24.86
N MET A 378 1.77 -14.67 24.85
CA MET A 378 1.35 -13.62 25.76
C MET A 378 0.25 -14.13 26.69
N PRO A 379 0.57 -14.55 27.92
CA PRO A 379 -0.44 -15.10 28.84
C PRO A 379 -1.37 -14.03 29.43
N ASN A 380 -0.93 -12.77 29.48
CA ASN A 380 -1.60 -11.68 30.19
C ASN A 380 -2.01 -10.52 29.25
N LEU A 381 -2.16 -10.79 27.94
CA LEU A 381 -2.62 -9.76 27.01
C LEU A 381 -4.07 -9.38 27.32
N GLU A 382 -4.44 -8.14 27.05
CA GLU A 382 -5.84 -7.70 27.16
C GLU A 382 -6.73 -8.55 26.24
N GLY A 383 -7.74 -9.21 26.82
CA GLY A 383 -8.56 -10.22 26.11
C GLY A 383 -8.16 -11.69 26.38
N GLY A 384 -7.07 -11.94 27.10
CA GLY A 384 -6.65 -13.27 27.58
C GLY A 384 -5.37 -13.79 26.95
N GLU A 385 -5.13 -15.11 27.09
CA GLU A 385 -3.96 -15.77 26.49
C GLU A 385 -3.96 -15.66 24.96
N ALA A 386 -2.83 -15.23 24.39
CA ALA A 386 -2.67 -15.08 22.95
C ALA A 386 -1.30 -15.56 22.45
N TYR A 387 -1.29 -16.20 21.29
CA TYR A 387 -0.08 -16.40 20.50
C TYR A 387 0.01 -15.31 19.44
N LEU A 388 1.12 -14.58 19.43
CA LEU A 388 1.36 -13.46 18.53
C LEU A 388 2.50 -13.81 17.56
N LEU A 389 2.31 -13.49 16.28
CA LEU A 389 3.34 -13.53 15.26
C LEU A 389 3.80 -12.10 15.00
N GLY A 390 5.03 -11.78 15.39
CA GLY A 390 5.67 -10.52 15.09
C GLY A 390 6.45 -10.61 13.77
N THR A 391 6.43 -9.52 13.00
CA THR A 391 7.24 -9.32 11.79
C THR A 391 7.86 -7.94 11.86
N ALA A 392 9.18 -7.87 11.99
CA ALA A 392 9.92 -6.63 12.17
C ALA A 392 10.90 -6.38 11.02
N ALA A 393 11.04 -5.11 10.60
CA ALA A 393 11.94 -4.71 9.52
C ALA A 393 12.53 -3.31 9.75
N ALA A 394 13.73 -3.07 9.20
CA ALA A 394 14.40 -1.77 9.30
C ALA A 394 13.82 -0.78 8.29
N LEU A 395 13.67 0.48 8.71
CA LEU A 395 13.31 1.59 7.84
C LEU A 395 14.57 2.37 7.45
N TYR A 396 14.66 2.75 6.18
CA TYR A 396 15.83 3.44 5.61
C TYR A 396 15.47 4.81 5.04
N ASP A 397 16.39 5.78 5.18
CA ASP A 397 16.29 7.06 4.45
C ASP A 397 16.69 6.91 2.97
N TYR A 398 16.55 8.00 2.20
CA TYR A 398 16.94 8.05 0.78
C TYR A 398 18.45 7.84 0.54
N ARG A 399 19.28 7.87 1.59
CA ARG A 399 20.72 7.63 1.53
C ARG A 399 21.08 6.20 1.97
N GLY A 400 20.10 5.38 2.34
CA GLY A 400 20.29 4.01 2.80
C GLY A 400 20.70 3.87 4.27
N ASN A 401 20.59 4.93 5.09
CA ASN A 401 20.83 4.83 6.52
C ASN A 401 19.57 4.36 7.24
N ILE A 402 19.73 3.56 8.29
CA ILE A 402 18.63 3.15 9.15
C ILE A 402 18.10 4.37 9.92
N VAL A 403 16.81 4.65 9.79
CA VAL A 403 16.12 5.74 10.50
C VAL A 403 15.18 5.24 11.61
N GLY A 404 14.90 3.94 11.62
CA GLY A 404 14.00 3.32 12.59
C GLY A 404 13.70 1.88 12.22
N ALA A 405 12.68 1.32 12.86
CA ALA A 405 12.18 -0.01 12.58
C ALA A 405 10.65 -0.02 12.67
N ILE A 406 10.02 -0.94 11.95
CA ILE A 406 8.59 -1.19 11.95
C ILE A 406 8.35 -2.63 12.38
N GLU A 407 7.35 -2.86 13.23
CA GLU A 407 6.88 -4.19 13.58
C GLU A 407 5.37 -4.30 13.40
N SER A 408 4.95 -5.39 12.75
CA SER A 408 3.57 -5.81 12.60
C SER A 408 3.34 -7.08 13.42
N ILE A 409 2.28 -7.09 14.22
CA ILE A 409 1.94 -8.12 15.19
C ILE A 409 0.57 -8.67 14.83
N ARG A 410 0.50 -9.98 14.62
CA ARG A 410 -0.73 -10.70 14.29
C ARG A 410 -1.08 -11.70 15.37
N ASN A 411 -2.34 -11.70 15.82
CA ASN A 411 -2.82 -12.75 16.70
C ASN A 411 -3.08 -14.03 15.88
N ILE A 412 -2.36 -15.11 16.20
CA ILE A 412 -2.43 -16.42 15.55
C ILE A 412 -3.02 -17.51 16.46
N THR A 413 -3.65 -17.11 17.58
CA THR A 413 -4.19 -18.04 18.59
C THR A 413 -5.21 -19.01 18.01
N GLU A 414 -6.19 -18.49 17.26
CA GLU A 414 -7.22 -19.33 16.62
C GLU A 414 -6.59 -20.30 15.60
N ARG A 415 -5.61 -19.83 14.83
CA ARG A 415 -4.87 -20.65 13.88
C ARG A 415 -4.14 -21.79 14.59
N ARG A 416 -3.40 -21.52 15.67
CA ARG A 416 -2.73 -22.58 16.45
C ARG A 416 -3.72 -23.57 17.05
N ARG A 417 -4.83 -23.08 17.63
CA ARG A 417 -5.88 -23.95 18.19
C ARG A 417 -6.49 -24.86 17.12
N ALA A 418 -6.72 -24.34 15.91
CA ALA A 418 -7.21 -25.12 14.79
C ALA A 418 -6.20 -26.16 14.30
N GLU A 419 -4.92 -25.78 14.17
CA GLU A 419 -3.84 -26.70 13.77
C GLU A 419 -3.66 -27.84 14.80
N GLU A 420 -3.71 -27.54 16.10
CA GLU A 420 -3.60 -28.56 17.14
C GLU A 420 -4.84 -29.46 17.22
N ALA A 421 -6.04 -28.90 17.05
CA ALA A 421 -7.28 -29.67 16.98
C ALA A 421 -7.28 -30.62 15.76
N LEU A 422 -6.79 -30.16 14.61
CA LEU A 422 -6.64 -30.97 13.41
C LEU A 422 -5.67 -32.11 13.62
N ARG A 423 -4.51 -31.86 14.27
CA ARG A 423 -3.55 -32.91 14.62
C ARG A 423 -4.17 -33.98 15.52
N LYS A 424 -4.84 -33.57 16.60
CA LYS A 424 -5.52 -34.52 17.51
C LYS A 424 -6.62 -35.33 16.80
N ALA A 425 -7.38 -34.70 15.92
CA ALA A 425 -8.41 -35.39 15.13
C ALA A 425 -7.80 -36.39 14.14
N HIS A 426 -6.65 -36.05 13.53
CA HIS A 426 -5.92 -36.95 12.64
C HIS A 426 -5.41 -38.19 13.38
N ASP A 427 -4.75 -38.01 14.53
CA ASP A 427 -4.23 -39.12 15.34
C ASP A 427 -5.34 -40.08 15.81
N GLU A 428 -6.49 -39.54 16.25
CA GLU A 428 -7.65 -40.34 16.64
C GLU A 428 -8.29 -41.07 15.44
N LEU A 429 -8.33 -40.43 14.27
CA LEU A 429 -8.83 -41.07 13.06
C LEU A 429 -7.93 -42.23 12.64
N GLU A 430 -6.61 -42.06 12.66
CA GLU A 430 -5.66 -43.14 12.36
C GLU A 430 -5.82 -44.32 13.32
N ARG A 431 -5.98 -44.06 14.62
CA ARG A 431 -6.24 -45.10 15.62
C ARG A 431 -7.51 -45.90 15.30
N ARG A 432 -8.61 -45.19 14.99
CA ARG A 432 -9.90 -45.83 14.63
C ARG A 432 -9.80 -46.63 13.33
N VAL A 433 -9.09 -46.12 12.33
CA VAL A 433 -8.85 -46.83 11.07
C VAL A 433 -8.13 -48.14 11.36
N LYS A 434 -7.06 -48.12 12.16
CA LYS A 434 -6.30 -49.32 12.52
C LYS A 434 -7.15 -50.36 13.27
N GLU A 435 -7.94 -49.93 14.24
CA GLU A 435 -8.84 -50.81 15.01
C GLU A 435 -9.91 -51.45 14.12
N ARG A 436 -10.53 -50.67 13.22
CA ARG A 436 -11.55 -51.18 12.30
C ARG A 436 -10.96 -52.10 11.24
N THR A 437 -9.77 -51.82 10.73
CA THR A 437 -9.08 -52.72 9.80
C THR A 437 -8.79 -54.06 10.46
N ALA A 438 -8.28 -54.08 11.70
CA ALA A 438 -8.04 -55.33 12.42
C ALA A 438 -9.33 -56.13 12.71
N GLU A 439 -10.43 -55.44 13.06
CA GLU A 439 -11.74 -56.07 13.25
C GLU A 439 -12.26 -56.69 11.94
N LEU A 440 -12.12 -55.97 10.82
CA LEU A 440 -12.52 -56.45 9.50
C LEU A 440 -11.69 -57.66 9.05
N GLU A 441 -10.37 -57.62 9.22
CA GLU A 441 -9.48 -58.73 8.90
C GLU A 441 -9.82 -60.00 9.70
N SER A 442 -10.10 -59.85 11.00
CA SER A 442 -10.51 -60.96 11.86
C SER A 442 -11.83 -61.59 11.41
N ARG A 443 -12.85 -60.77 11.13
CA ARG A 443 -14.15 -61.24 10.60
C ARG A 443 -14.00 -61.88 9.22
N ASN A 444 -13.13 -61.33 8.38
CA ASN A 444 -12.90 -61.88 7.04
C ASN A 444 -12.24 -63.27 7.15
N ALA A 445 -11.25 -63.43 8.02
CA ALA A 445 -10.62 -64.73 8.28
C ALA A 445 -11.59 -65.77 8.87
N GLU A 446 -12.51 -65.36 9.74
CA GLU A 446 -13.58 -66.22 10.27
C GLU A 446 -14.53 -66.67 9.16
N MET A 447 -14.95 -65.75 8.30
CA MET A 447 -15.81 -66.03 7.15
C MET A 447 -15.14 -66.99 6.15
N GLU A 448 -13.85 -66.78 5.84
CA GLU A 448 -13.08 -67.66 4.95
C GLU A 448 -13.03 -69.09 5.49
N ARG A 449 -12.77 -69.27 6.79
CA ARG A 449 -12.81 -70.58 7.45
C ARG A 449 -14.19 -71.22 7.37
N PHE A 450 -15.25 -70.46 7.61
CA PHE A 450 -16.63 -70.94 7.50
C PHE A 450 -16.95 -71.46 6.09
N VAL A 451 -16.65 -70.67 5.05
CA VAL A 451 -16.90 -71.06 3.65
C VAL A 451 -16.12 -72.31 3.26
N TYR A 452 -14.85 -72.41 3.69
CA TYR A 452 -14.01 -73.58 3.44
C TYR A 452 -14.61 -74.86 4.05
N THR A 453 -14.98 -74.81 5.34
CA THR A 453 -15.54 -75.96 6.07
C THR A 453 -16.85 -76.45 5.45
N VAL A 454 -17.79 -75.53 5.16
CA VAL A 454 -19.06 -75.87 4.49
C VAL A 454 -18.82 -76.54 3.13
N SER A 455 -17.91 -75.98 2.33
CA SER A 455 -17.59 -76.52 1.01
C SER A 455 -17.01 -77.93 1.07
N HIS A 456 -16.17 -78.22 2.06
CA HIS A 456 -15.59 -79.55 2.27
C HIS A 456 -16.67 -80.57 2.65
N GLU A 457 -17.52 -80.23 3.62
CA GLU A 457 -18.54 -81.14 4.15
C GLU A 457 -19.67 -81.41 3.15
N LEU A 458 -20.01 -80.46 2.28
CA LEU A 458 -20.95 -80.70 1.17
C LEU A 458 -20.34 -81.58 0.07
N ARG A 459 -19.02 -81.54 -0.14
CA ARG A 459 -18.34 -82.34 -1.17
C ARG A 459 -18.31 -83.83 -0.83
N SER A 460 -18.14 -84.18 0.44
CA SER A 460 -18.06 -85.58 0.91
C SER A 460 -19.28 -86.44 0.50
N PRO A 461 -20.53 -86.05 0.82
CA PRO A 461 -21.70 -86.81 0.40
C PRO A 461 -21.91 -86.79 -1.12
N LEU A 462 -21.54 -85.71 -1.83
CA LEU A 462 -21.57 -85.68 -3.30
C LEU A 462 -20.65 -86.74 -3.93
N ILE A 463 -19.42 -86.87 -3.40
CA ILE A 463 -18.48 -87.90 -3.85
C ILE A 463 -19.06 -89.30 -3.56
N SER A 464 -19.67 -89.49 -2.38
CA SER A 464 -20.32 -90.74 -2.02
C SER A 464 -21.47 -91.09 -2.97
N VAL A 465 -22.35 -90.13 -3.31
CA VAL A 465 -23.42 -90.34 -4.30
C VAL A 465 -22.84 -90.71 -5.66
N GLY A 466 -21.83 -89.99 -6.13
CA GLY A 466 -21.17 -90.28 -7.41
C GLY A 466 -20.52 -91.67 -7.46
N GLY A 467 -19.88 -92.09 -6.35
CA GLY A 467 -19.29 -93.43 -6.23
C GLY A 467 -20.33 -94.54 -6.24
N VAL A 468 -21.39 -94.42 -5.42
CA VAL A 468 -22.48 -95.40 -5.33
C VAL A 468 -23.28 -95.49 -6.63
N LEU A 469 -23.49 -94.37 -7.35
CA LEU A 469 -24.09 -94.40 -8.69
C LEU A 469 -23.29 -95.25 -9.70
N GLY A 470 -21.96 -95.29 -9.55
CA GLY A 470 -21.09 -96.13 -10.37
C GLY A 470 -21.26 -97.63 -10.10
N PHE A 471 -21.45 -98.02 -8.83
CA PHE A 471 -21.75 -99.40 -8.42
C PHE A 471 -23.17 -99.79 -8.81
N LEU A 472 -24.15 -98.93 -8.56
CA LEU A 472 -25.55 -99.14 -8.95
C LEU A 472 -25.70 -99.45 -10.44
N LYS A 473 -24.97 -98.73 -11.30
CA LYS A 473 -24.97 -99.00 -12.74
C LYS A 473 -24.47 -100.42 -13.05
N LYS A 474 -23.40 -100.84 -12.37
CA LYS A 474 -22.80 -102.17 -12.55
C LYS A 474 -23.71 -103.28 -12.04
N ASP A 475 -24.38 -103.08 -10.91
CA ASP A 475 -25.23 -104.09 -10.28
C ASP A 475 -26.54 -104.28 -11.05
N LEU A 476 -27.07 -103.20 -11.64
CA LEU A 476 -28.17 -103.26 -12.61
C LEU A 476 -27.77 -103.97 -13.91
N GLU A 477 -26.52 -103.86 -14.36
CA GLU A 477 -25.99 -104.57 -15.54
C GLU A 477 -25.79 -106.07 -15.27
N THR A 478 -25.47 -106.48 -14.04
CA THR A 478 -25.32 -107.89 -13.64
C THR A 478 -26.63 -108.55 -13.21
N GLY A 479 -27.69 -107.78 -12.99
CA GLY A 479 -29.02 -108.26 -12.61
C GLY A 479 -29.20 -108.51 -11.12
N ASP A 480 -28.33 -107.97 -10.26
CA ASP A 480 -28.43 -108.08 -8.80
C ASP A 480 -29.36 -106.98 -8.25
N VAL A 481 -30.64 -107.31 -8.18
CA VAL A 481 -31.69 -106.36 -7.75
C VAL A 481 -31.59 -106.00 -6.27
N ASP A 482 -31.06 -106.91 -5.43
CA ASP A 482 -30.93 -106.66 -3.99
C ASP A 482 -29.78 -105.70 -3.69
N GLU A 483 -28.64 -105.84 -4.39
CA GLU A 483 -27.49 -104.95 -4.29
C GLU A 483 -27.81 -103.55 -4.85
N ALA A 484 -28.51 -103.49 -6.01
CA ALA A 484 -29.03 -102.24 -6.55
C ALA A 484 -30.00 -101.52 -5.58
N GLY A 485 -30.84 -102.28 -4.86
CA GLY A 485 -31.73 -101.74 -3.83
C GLY A 485 -30.98 -101.17 -2.62
N ASN A 486 -29.85 -101.76 -2.23
CA ASN A 486 -28.96 -101.22 -1.20
C ASN A 486 -28.30 -99.90 -1.65
N ASP A 487 -27.83 -99.85 -2.89
CA ASP A 487 -27.21 -98.67 -3.47
C ASP A 487 -28.18 -97.48 -3.57
N PHE A 488 -29.45 -97.72 -3.94
CA PHE A 488 -30.49 -96.69 -3.89
C PHE A 488 -30.70 -96.14 -2.47
N ARG A 489 -30.72 -97.00 -1.45
CA ARG A 489 -30.83 -96.58 -0.03
C ARG A 489 -29.62 -95.76 0.41
N LEU A 490 -28.42 -96.13 -0.04
CA LEU A 490 -27.18 -95.40 0.25
C LEU A 490 -27.20 -94.00 -0.38
N ILE A 491 -27.62 -93.87 -1.64
CA ILE A 491 -27.80 -92.58 -2.32
C ILE A 491 -28.84 -91.73 -1.59
N GLY A 492 -30.02 -92.30 -1.29
CA GLY A 492 -31.08 -91.61 -0.56
C GLY A 492 -30.60 -91.09 0.80
N SER A 493 -29.84 -91.92 1.53
CA SER A 493 -29.23 -91.53 2.81
C SER A 493 -28.19 -90.41 2.65
N ALA A 494 -27.41 -90.41 1.58
CA ALA A 494 -26.44 -89.35 1.31
C ALA A 494 -27.10 -88.01 0.92
N VAL A 495 -28.18 -88.05 0.13
CA VAL A 495 -28.98 -86.86 -0.22
C VAL A 495 -29.67 -86.28 1.01
N ALA A 496 -30.31 -87.12 1.84
CA ALA A 496 -30.93 -86.68 3.10
C ALA A 496 -29.90 -86.05 4.04
N ARG A 497 -28.66 -86.58 4.09
CA ARG A 497 -27.56 -85.96 4.84
C ARG A 497 -27.19 -84.59 4.27
N MET A 498 -27.12 -84.41 2.95
CA MET A 498 -26.83 -83.10 2.35
C MET A 498 -27.90 -82.05 2.67
N ASP A 499 -29.17 -82.42 2.55
CA ASP A 499 -30.28 -81.51 2.84
C ASP A 499 -30.23 -81.01 4.29
N LYS A 500 -29.95 -81.94 5.23
CA LYS A 500 -29.76 -81.58 6.64
C LYS A 500 -28.57 -80.64 6.86
N LEU A 501 -27.41 -80.91 6.25
CA LEU A 501 -26.23 -80.03 6.35
C LEU A 501 -26.50 -78.64 5.78
N LEU A 502 -27.24 -78.56 4.68
CA LEU A 502 -27.60 -77.30 4.03
C LEU A 502 -28.59 -76.49 4.89
N GLY A 503 -29.59 -77.15 5.47
CA GLY A 503 -30.51 -76.54 6.43
C GLY A 503 -29.78 -75.93 7.63
N GLU A 504 -28.89 -76.70 8.26
CA GLU A 504 -28.11 -76.25 9.43
C GLU A 504 -27.13 -75.11 9.09
N THR A 505 -26.55 -75.12 7.89
CA THR A 505 -25.67 -74.04 7.42
C THR A 505 -26.47 -72.75 7.19
N LEU A 506 -27.66 -72.85 6.59
CA LEU A 506 -28.55 -71.70 6.38
C LEU A 506 -29.05 -71.14 7.70
N GLU A 507 -29.36 -72.00 8.67
CA GLU A 507 -29.72 -71.63 10.03
C GLU A 507 -28.60 -70.84 10.69
N LEU A 508 -27.37 -71.36 10.68
CA LEU A 508 -26.19 -70.67 11.22
C LEU A 508 -25.95 -69.29 10.55
N SER A 509 -26.16 -69.19 9.24
CA SER A 509 -26.05 -67.92 8.50
C SER A 509 -27.16 -66.91 8.83
N ARG A 510 -28.34 -67.38 9.29
CA ARG A 510 -29.47 -66.52 9.67
C ARG A 510 -29.34 -66.03 11.11
N ILE A 511 -28.76 -66.84 12.00
CA ILE A 511 -28.54 -66.49 13.42
C ILE A 511 -27.61 -65.28 13.52
N GLY A 512 -28.21 -64.10 13.78
CA GLY A 512 -27.54 -62.80 13.88
C GLY A 512 -27.81 -61.81 12.73
N ARG A 513 -28.46 -62.22 11.63
CA ARG A 513 -28.91 -61.31 10.55
C ARG A 513 -30.41 -61.01 10.59
N VAL A 514 -31.20 -61.97 11.08
CA VAL A 514 -32.65 -61.83 11.27
C VAL A 514 -32.90 -61.86 12.76
N ALA A 515 -33.18 -60.70 13.35
CA ALA A 515 -33.53 -60.59 14.76
C ALA A 515 -35.03 -60.88 14.93
N ASN A 516 -35.37 -61.96 15.64
CA ASN A 516 -36.71 -62.03 16.22
C ASN A 516 -36.77 -61.05 17.41
N PRO A 517 -37.96 -60.54 17.76
CA PRO A 517 -38.12 -59.69 18.93
C PRO A 517 -37.73 -60.45 20.20
N THR A 518 -36.93 -59.80 21.05
CA THR A 518 -36.62 -60.30 22.40
C THR A 518 -37.77 -59.99 23.35
N GLU A 519 -38.07 -60.91 24.25
CA GLU A 519 -39.13 -60.77 25.25
C GLU A 519 -38.67 -61.23 26.64
N ASN A 520 -39.35 -60.75 27.68
CA ASN A 520 -39.13 -61.20 29.06
C ASN A 520 -39.91 -62.49 29.28
N VAL A 521 -39.21 -63.61 29.40
CA VAL A 521 -39.81 -64.94 29.55
C VAL A 521 -39.22 -65.63 30.77
N PRO A 522 -40.05 -66.21 31.67
CA PRO A 522 -39.55 -67.11 32.71
C PRO A 522 -38.82 -68.28 32.06
N PHE A 523 -37.57 -68.54 32.45
CA PHE A 523 -36.76 -69.59 31.81
C PHE A 523 -37.40 -70.98 31.90
N GLY A 524 -38.24 -71.22 32.92
CA GLY A 524 -39.03 -72.44 33.07
C GLY A 524 -39.95 -72.72 31.90
N GLU A 525 -40.59 -71.70 31.30
CA GLU A 525 -41.45 -71.90 30.11
C GLU A 525 -40.65 -72.41 28.91
N ILE A 526 -39.41 -71.94 28.76
CA ILE A 526 -38.48 -72.36 27.70
C ILE A 526 -38.08 -73.83 27.91
N VAL A 527 -37.83 -74.22 29.17
CA VAL A 527 -37.53 -75.61 29.54
C VAL A 527 -38.72 -76.52 29.25
N ASP A 528 -39.93 -76.12 29.64
CA ASP A 528 -41.16 -76.89 29.41
C ASP A 528 -41.41 -77.13 27.91
N GLU A 529 -41.22 -76.09 27.08
CA GLU A 529 -41.34 -76.22 25.62
C GLU A 529 -40.28 -77.15 25.01
N ALA A 530 -39.03 -77.04 25.45
CA ALA A 530 -37.95 -77.91 24.96
C ALA A 530 -38.18 -79.38 25.36
N LEU A 531 -38.69 -79.64 26.56
CA LEU A 531 -39.07 -80.97 27.02
C LEU A 531 -40.25 -81.52 26.23
N ALA A 532 -41.26 -80.69 25.93
CA ALA A 532 -42.40 -81.10 25.09
C ALA A 532 -41.96 -81.53 23.69
N GLN A 533 -40.95 -80.87 23.11
CA GLN A 533 -40.40 -81.23 21.79
C GLN A 533 -39.52 -82.49 21.81
N THR A 534 -38.97 -82.88 22.96
CA THR A 534 -38.01 -84.00 23.07
C THR A 534 -38.60 -85.25 23.72
N VAL A 535 -39.87 -85.20 24.15
CA VAL A 535 -40.56 -86.23 24.96
C VAL A 535 -40.49 -87.64 24.37
N GLU A 536 -40.75 -87.81 23.07
CA GLU A 536 -40.74 -89.12 22.41
C GLU A 536 -39.35 -89.76 22.46
N ARG A 537 -38.30 -88.94 22.31
CA ARG A 537 -36.91 -89.38 22.27
C ARG A 537 -36.40 -89.74 23.66
N ILE A 538 -36.79 -88.98 24.68
CA ILE A 538 -36.54 -89.28 26.09
C ILE A 538 -37.18 -90.62 26.46
N HIS A 539 -38.47 -90.81 26.17
CA HIS A 539 -39.19 -92.04 26.50
C HIS A 539 -38.64 -93.26 25.76
N SER A 540 -38.36 -93.13 24.46
CA SER A 540 -37.82 -94.23 23.66
C SER A 540 -36.44 -94.72 24.14
N ASN A 541 -35.68 -93.86 24.83
CA ASN A 541 -34.37 -94.18 25.40
C ASN A 541 -34.41 -94.41 26.94
N ASN A 542 -35.60 -94.47 27.55
CA ASN A 542 -35.82 -94.65 28.99
C ASN A 542 -35.01 -93.69 29.88
N VAL A 543 -34.87 -92.43 29.46
CA VAL A 543 -34.08 -91.41 30.18
C VAL A 543 -34.90 -90.77 31.28
N GLU A 544 -34.36 -90.76 32.50
CA GLU A 544 -34.93 -90.04 33.65
C GLU A 544 -34.55 -88.56 33.58
N ILE A 545 -35.53 -87.66 33.70
CA ILE A 545 -35.29 -86.21 33.70
C ILE A 545 -35.57 -85.61 35.07
N SER A 546 -34.62 -84.80 35.53
CA SER A 546 -34.71 -83.97 36.73
C SER A 546 -34.69 -82.49 36.31
N VAL A 547 -35.74 -81.74 36.63
CA VAL A 547 -35.83 -80.31 36.32
C VAL A 547 -35.73 -79.51 37.63
N GLY A 548 -34.88 -78.48 37.64
CA GLY A 548 -34.79 -77.55 38.77
C GLY A 548 -36.06 -76.71 38.96
N GLU A 549 -36.23 -76.17 40.16
CA GLU A 549 -37.33 -75.26 40.51
C GLU A 549 -36.82 -73.79 40.56
N ASP A 550 -37.73 -72.82 40.71
CA ASP A 550 -37.44 -71.39 40.87
C ASP A 550 -36.61 -70.75 39.72
N TRP A 551 -37.16 -70.74 38.51
CA TRP A 551 -36.49 -70.20 37.32
C TRP A 551 -36.47 -68.66 37.27
N PRO A 552 -35.33 -68.03 36.89
CA PRO A 552 -35.27 -66.59 36.67
C PRO A 552 -35.98 -66.17 35.37
N VAL A 553 -36.41 -64.90 35.31
CA VAL A 553 -36.89 -64.28 34.08
C VAL A 553 -35.69 -63.80 33.27
N VAL A 554 -35.65 -64.15 31.97
CA VAL A 554 -34.60 -63.75 31.04
C VAL A 554 -35.16 -62.87 29.93
N HIS A 555 -34.36 -61.95 29.41
CA HIS A 555 -34.72 -61.11 28.26
C HIS A 555 -34.04 -61.65 27.00
N ALA A 556 -34.77 -62.43 26.19
CA ALA A 556 -34.17 -63.19 25.09
C ALA A 556 -35.14 -63.52 23.96
N ASP A 557 -34.62 -64.03 22.85
CA ASP A 557 -35.40 -64.66 21.79
C ASP A 557 -35.83 -66.06 22.25
N ARG A 558 -37.10 -66.18 22.66
CA ARG A 558 -37.71 -67.41 23.17
C ARG A 558 -37.49 -68.59 22.23
N MET A 559 -37.76 -68.42 20.93
CA MET A 559 -37.65 -69.52 19.96
C MET A 559 -36.22 -70.05 19.87
N ARG A 560 -35.22 -69.17 19.90
CA ARG A 560 -33.80 -69.56 19.85
C ARG A 560 -33.32 -70.21 21.14
N LEU A 561 -33.82 -69.79 22.30
CA LEU A 561 -33.48 -70.46 23.56
C LEU A 561 -34.13 -71.84 23.70
N VAL A 562 -35.35 -72.04 23.18
CA VAL A 562 -35.95 -73.38 23.09
C VAL A 562 -35.07 -74.27 22.21
N GLU A 563 -34.61 -73.77 21.06
CA GLU A 563 -33.70 -74.49 20.17
C GLU A 563 -32.37 -74.87 20.84
N VAL A 564 -31.80 -73.99 21.67
CA VAL A 564 -30.62 -74.31 22.50
C VAL A 564 -30.89 -75.52 23.39
N LEU A 565 -31.97 -75.48 24.17
CA LEU A 565 -32.28 -76.57 25.11
C LEU A 565 -32.61 -77.87 24.38
N VAL A 566 -33.37 -77.83 23.30
CA VAL A 566 -33.65 -79.02 22.46
C VAL A 566 -32.35 -79.64 21.98
N ASN A 567 -31.43 -78.85 21.41
CA ASN A 567 -30.14 -79.37 20.94
C ASN A 567 -29.29 -79.96 22.08
N LEU A 568 -29.28 -79.34 23.27
CA LEU A 568 -28.54 -79.85 24.43
C LEU A 568 -29.16 -81.16 24.94
N ILE A 569 -30.48 -81.23 25.09
CA ILE A 569 -31.20 -82.44 25.54
C ILE A 569 -31.01 -83.58 24.54
N GLU A 570 -31.17 -83.33 23.24
CA GLU A 570 -30.96 -84.35 22.20
C GLU A 570 -29.53 -84.88 22.20
N ASN A 571 -28.53 -84.00 22.38
CA ASN A 571 -27.14 -84.43 22.52
C ASN A 571 -26.94 -85.30 23.76
N SER A 572 -27.48 -84.88 24.91
CA SER A 572 -27.40 -85.68 26.14
C SER A 572 -28.04 -87.07 25.97
N VAL A 573 -29.23 -87.18 25.37
CA VAL A 573 -29.87 -88.48 25.07
C VAL A 573 -29.01 -89.32 24.14
N LYS A 574 -28.45 -88.70 23.09
CA LYS A 574 -27.67 -89.38 22.07
C LYS A 574 -26.33 -89.94 22.59
N TYR A 575 -25.64 -89.21 23.48
CA TYR A 575 -24.33 -89.59 24.00
C TYR A 575 -24.40 -90.32 25.35
N MET A 576 -25.56 -90.89 25.67
CA MET A 576 -25.81 -91.61 26.91
C MET A 576 -25.03 -92.94 27.01
N GLY A 577 -24.63 -93.53 25.88
CA GLY A 577 -23.90 -94.81 25.86
C GLY A 577 -24.73 -95.98 26.40
N ASN A 578 -24.10 -96.88 27.17
CA ASN A 578 -24.75 -98.07 27.76
C ASN A 578 -25.11 -97.88 29.24
N GLN A 579 -25.47 -96.66 29.65
CA GLN A 579 -25.75 -96.37 31.05
C GLN A 579 -26.99 -97.15 31.53
N PRO A 580 -26.92 -97.88 32.65
CA PRO A 580 -28.03 -98.69 33.15
C PRO A 580 -29.20 -97.86 33.68
N GLN A 581 -28.94 -96.61 34.08
CA GLN A 581 -29.93 -95.62 34.51
C GLN A 581 -29.60 -94.27 33.88
N PRO A 582 -30.02 -94.03 32.63
CA PRO A 582 -29.70 -92.80 31.93
C PRO A 582 -30.46 -91.61 32.53
N ARG A 583 -29.75 -90.53 32.89
CA ARG A 583 -30.31 -89.38 33.60
C ARG A 583 -29.85 -88.07 32.99
N ILE A 584 -30.78 -87.13 32.82
CA ILE A 584 -30.53 -85.74 32.43
C ILE A 584 -31.07 -84.82 33.54
N GLU A 585 -30.26 -83.85 33.94
CA GLU A 585 -30.58 -82.80 34.91
C GLU A 585 -30.50 -81.43 34.21
N ILE A 586 -31.60 -80.69 34.21
CA ILE A 586 -31.67 -79.32 33.70
C ILE A 586 -31.85 -78.39 34.90
N GLY A 587 -30.93 -77.46 35.08
CA GLY A 587 -30.95 -76.58 36.25
C GLY A 587 -30.29 -75.24 36.01
N HIS A 588 -30.27 -74.42 37.04
CA HIS A 588 -29.48 -73.20 37.10
C HIS A 588 -28.75 -73.10 38.43
N LYS A 589 -27.62 -72.38 38.42
CA LYS A 589 -26.85 -72.02 39.61
C LYS A 589 -26.51 -70.53 39.54
N LEU A 590 -26.42 -69.88 40.70
CA LEU A 590 -25.93 -68.51 40.76
C LEU A 590 -24.40 -68.52 40.88
N GLU A 591 -23.72 -67.91 39.93
CA GLU A 591 -22.29 -67.63 40.03
C GLU A 591 -22.11 -66.11 40.20
N GLY A 592 -21.94 -65.68 41.45
CA GLY A 592 -22.02 -64.26 41.82
C GLY A 592 -23.45 -63.73 41.70
N SER A 593 -23.68 -62.74 40.83
CA SER A 593 -24.99 -62.13 40.57
C SER A 593 -25.65 -62.58 39.26
N ARG A 594 -25.06 -63.54 38.54
CA ARG A 594 -25.54 -63.99 37.23
C ARG A 594 -26.05 -65.44 37.28
N PRO A 595 -27.20 -65.74 36.65
CA PRO A 595 -27.66 -67.12 36.50
C PRO A 595 -26.80 -67.85 35.46
N VAL A 596 -26.31 -69.03 35.85
CA VAL A 596 -25.66 -70.00 34.99
C VAL A 596 -26.63 -71.16 34.80
N PHE A 597 -27.14 -71.32 33.59
CA PHE A 597 -27.98 -72.44 33.20
C PHE A 597 -27.11 -73.63 32.84
N PHE A 598 -27.57 -74.85 33.12
CA PHE A 598 -26.84 -76.04 32.75
C PHE A 598 -27.75 -77.20 32.34
N VAL A 599 -27.24 -78.03 31.44
CA VAL A 599 -27.78 -79.36 31.13
C VAL A 599 -26.69 -80.36 31.46
N ARG A 600 -26.99 -81.27 32.39
CA ARG A 600 -26.09 -82.33 32.87
C ARG A 600 -26.62 -83.69 32.45
N ASP A 601 -25.77 -84.53 31.90
CA ASP A 601 -26.05 -85.94 31.68
C ASP A 601 -25.03 -86.83 32.40
N ASN A 602 -25.39 -88.09 32.61
CA ASN A 602 -24.48 -89.12 33.11
C ASN A 602 -23.93 -90.02 31.99
N GLY A 603 -23.83 -89.52 30.76
CA GLY A 603 -23.40 -90.26 29.59
C GLY A 603 -21.90 -90.57 29.52
N ILE A 604 -21.38 -90.71 28.31
CA ILE A 604 -19.97 -91.11 28.08
C ILE A 604 -18.94 -90.04 28.49
N GLY A 605 -19.36 -88.78 28.63
CA GLY A 605 -18.48 -87.64 28.88
C GLY A 605 -17.61 -87.25 27.68
N ILE A 606 -16.95 -86.10 27.78
CA ILE A 606 -16.09 -85.50 26.76
C ILE A 606 -14.67 -85.40 27.30
N ASP A 607 -13.68 -85.78 26.48
CA ASP A 607 -12.27 -85.61 26.83
C ASP A 607 -11.92 -84.11 26.92
N PRO A 608 -11.23 -83.64 27.99
CA PRO A 608 -10.86 -82.23 28.15
C PRO A 608 -10.10 -81.61 26.97
N SER A 609 -9.34 -82.40 26.21
CA SER A 609 -8.64 -81.93 25.00
C SER A 609 -9.57 -81.57 23.84
N GLN A 610 -10.87 -81.90 23.95
CA GLN A 610 -11.88 -81.71 22.91
C GLN A 610 -12.90 -80.60 23.24
N TYR A 611 -12.83 -79.96 24.42
CA TYR A 611 -13.83 -78.96 24.84
C TYR A 611 -14.01 -77.80 23.88
N ASP A 612 -12.91 -77.29 23.31
CA ASP A 612 -13.01 -76.18 22.35
C ASP A 612 -13.52 -76.67 20.98
N LYS A 613 -13.22 -77.92 20.62
CA LYS A 613 -13.52 -78.49 19.31
C LYS A 613 -14.99 -78.90 19.16
N VAL A 614 -15.65 -79.31 20.24
CA VAL A 614 -17.04 -79.78 20.17
C VAL A 614 -18.05 -78.68 19.80
N PHE A 615 -17.66 -77.41 19.88
CA PHE A 615 -18.44 -76.29 19.37
C PHE A 615 -18.08 -75.89 17.92
N GLU A 616 -17.11 -76.54 17.28
CA GLU A 616 -16.79 -76.31 15.88
C GLU A 616 -17.87 -76.92 14.97
N LEU A 617 -18.16 -76.23 13.86
CA LEU A 617 -19.17 -76.66 12.90
C LEU A 617 -18.78 -78.02 12.29
N PHE A 618 -19.70 -78.99 12.37
CA PHE A 618 -19.57 -80.36 11.86
C PHE A 618 -18.59 -81.27 12.64
N TYR A 619 -18.08 -80.82 13.79
CA TYR A 619 -17.26 -81.66 14.66
C TYR A 619 -18.07 -82.76 15.34
N LYS A 620 -17.49 -83.96 15.48
CA LYS A 620 -18.12 -85.11 16.15
C LYS A 620 -17.12 -85.87 17.02
N VAL A 621 -17.60 -86.28 18.19
CA VAL A 621 -16.89 -87.21 19.07
C VAL A 621 -17.20 -88.64 18.59
N GLY A 622 -16.25 -89.24 17.88
CA GLY A 622 -16.36 -90.58 17.29
C GLY A 622 -16.85 -90.61 15.83
N ARG A 623 -16.44 -91.63 15.06
CA ARG A 623 -16.80 -91.79 13.63
C ARG A 623 -18.17 -92.45 13.39
N THR A 624 -18.74 -93.09 14.41
CA THR A 624 -19.94 -93.94 14.33
C THR A 624 -21.21 -93.31 14.93
N THR A 625 -21.13 -92.09 15.44
CA THR A 625 -22.25 -91.38 16.06
C THR A 625 -23.07 -90.64 15.00
N GLU A 626 -24.39 -90.92 14.95
CA GLU A 626 -25.33 -90.33 13.97
C GLU A 626 -25.47 -88.81 14.13
N GLY A 627 -25.94 -88.07 13.12
CA GLY A 627 -26.09 -86.61 13.18
C GLY A 627 -25.01 -85.86 12.39
N THR A 628 -25.05 -84.55 12.40
CA THR A 628 -24.30 -83.66 11.49
C THR A 628 -23.11 -82.96 12.15
N GLY A 629 -23.16 -82.75 13.47
CA GLY A 629 -22.13 -82.04 14.22
C GLY A 629 -22.31 -80.50 14.21
N ALA A 630 -23.43 -79.98 13.70
CA ALA A 630 -23.69 -78.53 13.70
C ALA A 630 -24.42 -78.04 14.97
N GLY A 631 -25.13 -78.92 15.69
CA GLY A 631 -26.03 -78.52 16.79
C GLY A 631 -25.35 -77.73 17.91
N LEU A 632 -24.15 -78.14 18.36
CA LEU A 632 -23.41 -77.38 19.40
C LEU A 632 -22.85 -76.05 18.87
N ALA A 633 -22.51 -75.96 17.58
CA ALA A 633 -22.10 -74.70 16.96
C ALA A 633 -23.28 -73.72 16.86
N ILE A 634 -24.48 -74.21 16.55
CA ILE A 634 -25.73 -73.44 16.57
C ILE A 634 -26.02 -72.94 17.99
N VAL A 635 -25.96 -73.82 18.98
CA VAL A 635 -26.14 -73.46 20.39
C VAL A 635 -25.16 -72.35 20.80
N LYS A 636 -23.86 -72.53 20.52
CA LYS A 636 -22.84 -71.53 20.84
C LYS A 636 -23.15 -70.18 20.18
N ARG A 637 -23.53 -70.19 18.91
CA ARG A 637 -23.86 -68.96 18.17
C ARG A 637 -25.09 -68.25 18.73
N ILE A 638 -26.14 -68.99 19.10
CA ILE A 638 -27.33 -68.41 19.73
C ILE A 638 -26.94 -67.75 21.06
N ILE A 639 -26.18 -68.43 21.90
CA ILE A 639 -25.73 -67.89 23.20
C ILE A 639 -24.87 -66.63 23.01
N GLU A 640 -23.94 -66.62 22.05
CA GLU A 640 -23.11 -65.46 21.73
C GLU A 640 -23.92 -64.25 21.24
N VAL A 641 -24.96 -64.48 20.43
CA VAL A 641 -25.89 -63.42 19.98
C VAL A 641 -26.69 -62.83 21.14
N HIS A 642 -26.96 -63.62 22.18
CA HIS A 642 -27.59 -63.16 23.43
C HIS A 642 -26.58 -62.57 24.43
N GLY A 643 -25.33 -62.29 24.02
CA GLY A 643 -24.28 -61.73 24.88
C GLY A 643 -23.75 -62.69 25.95
N GLY A 644 -24.16 -63.96 25.88
CA GLY A 644 -23.82 -65.01 26.83
C GLY A 644 -22.50 -65.71 26.55
N ARG A 645 -22.12 -66.64 27.44
CA ARG A 645 -20.99 -67.55 27.26
C ARG A 645 -21.45 -68.98 27.46
N ILE A 646 -20.88 -69.93 26.72
CA ILE A 646 -21.08 -71.37 26.89
C ILE A 646 -19.75 -72.09 27.15
N TRP A 647 -19.76 -73.12 27.98
CA TRP A 647 -18.60 -73.96 28.28
C TRP A 647 -19.02 -75.36 28.74
N ILE A 648 -18.04 -76.25 28.92
CA ILE A 648 -18.24 -77.66 29.26
C ILE A 648 -17.47 -78.01 30.53
N GLU A 649 -18.12 -78.75 31.42
CA GLU A 649 -17.54 -79.41 32.59
C GLU A 649 -17.84 -80.91 32.45
N SER A 650 -16.84 -81.72 32.09
CA SER A 650 -17.03 -83.16 31.85
C SER A 650 -15.82 -83.98 32.32
N GLU A 651 -15.99 -85.28 32.49
CA GLU A 651 -14.89 -86.24 32.60
C GLU A 651 -15.31 -87.52 31.88
N LEU A 652 -14.36 -88.18 31.20
CA LEU A 652 -14.65 -89.40 30.45
C LEU A 652 -15.24 -90.48 31.38
N GLY A 653 -16.41 -91.01 31.03
CA GLY A 653 -17.14 -92.02 31.79
C GLY A 653 -17.95 -91.50 32.98
N LYS A 654 -17.95 -90.19 33.27
CA LYS A 654 -18.70 -89.58 34.38
C LYS A 654 -19.84 -88.65 33.93
N GLY A 655 -20.09 -88.54 32.63
CA GLY A 655 -21.09 -87.65 32.05
C GLY A 655 -20.56 -86.27 31.69
N CYS A 656 -21.45 -85.43 31.16
CA CYS A 656 -21.15 -84.10 30.66
C CYS A 656 -22.09 -83.06 31.25
N ILE A 657 -21.55 -81.89 31.59
CA ILE A 657 -22.32 -80.71 31.97
C ILE A 657 -22.00 -79.61 30.96
N ILE A 658 -23.02 -79.14 30.25
CA ILE A 658 -22.91 -77.97 29.39
C ILE A 658 -23.54 -76.80 30.12
N CYS A 659 -22.72 -75.78 30.42
CA CYS A 659 -23.10 -74.60 31.16
C CYS A 659 -23.15 -73.39 30.23
N PHE A 660 -24.12 -72.49 30.43
CA PHE A 660 -24.15 -71.22 29.73
C PHE A 660 -24.76 -70.08 30.55
N THR A 661 -24.41 -68.86 30.18
CA THR A 661 -24.99 -67.61 30.71
C THR A 661 -25.72 -66.86 29.61
N LEU A 662 -26.61 -65.95 30.02
CA LEU A 662 -27.26 -64.95 29.17
C LEU A 662 -26.97 -63.57 29.77
N LEU A 663 -27.01 -62.50 28.97
CA LEU A 663 -26.65 -61.14 29.41
C LEU A 663 -27.87 -60.25 29.66
#